data_AF-A0A2G6DR13-F1
#
_entry.id   AF-A0A2G6DR13-F1
#
_cell.length_a   1.000
_cell.length_b   1.000
_cell.length_c   1.000
_cell.angle_alpha   90.00
_cell.angle_beta   90.00
_cell.angle_gamma   90.00
#
_symmetry.space_group_name_H-M   'P 1'
#
loop_
_entity.id
_entity.type
_entity.pdbx_description
1 polymer ?
#
loop_
_entity_poly.entity_id
_entity_poly.type
_entity_poly.pdbx_seq_one_letter_code
_entity_poly.pdbx_strand_id
1 'polypeptide(L)'
;MKKNISQYILYVKKNLRSSIKNIWNHDRVSSFIKKRKKQMYVIYKKCANQCVCKKQKLCDVVNKKIRDTYQGMREYTWKQFMRDLRAIPRSMWVNIGVLLFLMIIVIVAHTYNFFAYPYYENDEGTYISQAHALITQGKLSPYVYWYDHAPGGWIIIAFFAKITGALFAFDTSVNFGRVLMLGFHILSAMMIYVIAKRLSKGYVVAIISTIIFALSPLAIYYQRRVLLDNMMTTLVLCAIAILYKKRITMNWIIASAILFASAVLVKETALVFLPALLIGVWQRRKEISCKWVSGKWLIVVCEVMALYPWYAFVRGELFDAQGGGDHVSLLGTLSWQLSRTGSDIAFWHKGSEFMNGVMDWLYHDPYIIIAGFLTGMLVVVWSLGRKDLRVISLGMIFFFFYLLRSNIVLNFYIVPLIPFLALSIALIVERLARYIADGYQKRFVFTSMIFVLIVVVAMVLPTQKHFMLNETQAQIDAVHWVKKHVPTSAKIAIDDYMYTDYHDARFGNGKVFNHADIFWKIESDPQVRNDVYNSDWRTINYVVGSSTFDTHRSHGQLEFVGEAASSAVEIVKFVSDDTADAYQTRILKVDPDMPVDITYAHSDEITDQLYRALRSYKKFFFRTYGQIVDPDTSLTTSEGQSYAMLRSVWVDDKETFDGVWEWTQDHLQFRIGDNLISWKWALDKLEDSSNATDADEDIALALLFAYAQWGDERYLTDAKKIIDDIGDYAVVEIAGKNYVLSSHWKIIEQTDGFLLNPSYLAPAHYRIFAEVDPKHDWQKIARDSYDVLARASHLEGNVTGLPADWVLVDKETGELSSAQAYFDYDVDKFSFDAFRVLWRVSLDYQWFNSLKARTYLDSVNTYLIEQYKKEKTLPSEIASDGTVIAKDARLAVDAGYLAAFMIKRDALLAKDFFEKQFVQKYNDSGEYWGDDKYNYYDANWAWFATAMYNGNMKNLFAVSE
;
A
#
# COMPACT_ATOMS: atom_id res chain seq x y z
N MET A 1 28.83 36.98 -43.53
CA MET A 1 28.24 36.25 -44.68
C MET A 1 28.60 34.76 -44.75
N LYS A 2 29.89 34.32 -44.72
CA LYS A 2 30.27 32.88 -44.68
C LYS A 2 29.71 32.09 -43.46
N LYS A 3 29.50 32.75 -42.32
CA LYS A 3 28.88 32.16 -41.10
C LYS A 3 27.36 31.94 -41.26
N ASN A 4 26.65 32.80 -42.01
CA ASN A 4 25.19 32.74 -42.19
C ASN A 4 24.77 31.74 -43.27
N ILE A 5 25.57 31.52 -44.32
CA ILE A 5 25.24 30.55 -45.40
C ILE A 5 25.40 29.10 -44.91
N SER A 6 26.40 28.83 -44.05
CA SER A 6 26.56 27.50 -43.44
C SER A 6 25.42 27.18 -42.45
N GLN A 7 24.95 28.18 -41.69
CA GLN A 7 23.77 28.05 -40.83
C GLN A 7 22.48 27.86 -41.64
N TYR A 8 22.33 28.52 -42.80
CA TYR A 8 21.16 28.34 -43.66
C TYR A 8 21.12 26.96 -44.35
N ILE A 9 22.28 26.43 -44.78
CA ILE A 9 22.38 25.08 -45.34
C ILE A 9 22.12 24.00 -44.27
N LEU A 10 22.54 24.24 -43.03
CA LEU A 10 22.19 23.38 -41.88
C LEU A 10 20.70 23.46 -41.54
N TYR A 11 20.09 24.65 -41.58
CA TYR A 11 18.66 24.86 -41.37
C TYR A 11 17.80 24.14 -42.42
N VAL A 12 18.17 24.21 -43.70
CA VAL A 12 17.48 23.51 -44.79
C VAL A 12 17.68 21.99 -44.70
N LYS A 13 18.87 21.50 -44.32
CA LYS A 13 19.09 20.05 -44.04
C LYS A 13 18.30 19.54 -42.85
N LYS A 14 18.10 20.37 -41.82
CA LYS A 14 17.35 19.99 -40.60
C LYS A 14 15.84 19.93 -40.88
N ASN A 15 15.30 20.85 -41.68
CA ASN A 15 13.88 20.91 -42.03
C ASN A 15 13.44 19.91 -43.11
N LEU A 16 14.34 19.48 -44.01
CA LEU A 16 14.02 18.39 -44.97
C LEU A 16 14.00 17.01 -44.31
N ARG A 17 14.75 16.79 -43.23
CA ARG A 17 14.73 15.53 -42.46
C ARG A 17 13.52 15.42 -41.53
N SER A 18 12.99 16.54 -41.02
CA SER A 18 11.80 16.51 -40.15
C SER A 18 10.50 16.28 -40.91
N SER A 19 10.44 16.57 -42.22
CA SER A 19 9.20 16.48 -43.01
C SER A 19 8.98 15.14 -43.73
N ILE A 20 9.88 14.16 -43.60
CA ILE A 20 9.78 12.85 -44.30
C ILE A 20 9.10 11.77 -43.43
N LYS A 21 8.75 12.06 -42.17
CA LYS A 21 8.21 11.04 -41.26
C LYS A 21 6.69 10.94 -41.18
N ASN A 22 5.92 11.83 -41.81
CA ASN A 22 4.49 11.67 -41.94
C ASN A 22 4.10 11.60 -43.42
N ILE A 23 3.16 10.71 -43.74
CA ILE A 23 2.43 10.50 -45.01
C ILE A 23 2.86 9.23 -45.77
N TRP A 24 2.20 8.13 -45.39
CA TRP A 24 1.86 7.06 -46.31
C TRP A 24 0.82 7.58 -47.32
N ASN A 25 1.27 8.11 -48.46
CA ASN A 25 0.53 8.05 -49.73
C ASN A 25 1.42 8.53 -50.90
N HIS A 26 1.61 7.69 -51.91
CA HIS A 26 2.60 7.86 -52.99
C HIS A 26 2.34 9.10 -53.86
N ASP A 27 1.08 9.52 -54.02
CA ASP A 27 0.70 10.60 -54.94
C ASP A 27 0.89 12.03 -54.37
N ARG A 28 0.82 12.20 -53.04
CA ARG A 28 1.09 13.51 -52.42
C ARG A 28 2.58 13.85 -52.38
N VAL A 29 3.46 12.85 -52.29
CA VAL A 29 4.93 13.02 -52.28
C VAL A 29 5.43 13.54 -53.64
N SER A 30 4.89 13.01 -54.75
CA SER A 30 5.20 13.46 -56.11
C SER A 30 4.88 14.94 -56.33
N SER A 31 3.68 15.38 -55.92
CA SER A 31 3.26 16.78 -56.08
C SER A 31 4.03 17.74 -55.14
N PHE A 32 4.32 17.31 -53.91
CA PHE A 32 5.08 18.08 -52.94
C PHE A 32 6.55 18.28 -53.37
N ILE A 33 7.19 17.23 -53.92
CA ILE A 33 8.54 17.31 -54.50
C ILE A 33 8.55 18.25 -55.71
N LYS A 34 7.54 18.20 -56.60
CA LYS A 34 7.40 19.16 -57.72
C LYS A 34 7.25 20.60 -57.24
N LYS A 35 6.45 20.85 -56.19
CA LYS A 35 6.18 22.18 -55.63
C LYS A 35 7.42 22.78 -54.95
N ARG A 36 8.17 21.98 -54.18
CA ARG A 36 9.45 22.37 -53.55
C ARG A 36 10.58 22.56 -54.57
N LYS A 37 10.62 21.78 -55.66
CA LYS A 37 11.55 21.97 -56.80
C LYS A 37 11.36 23.34 -57.45
N LYS A 38 10.12 23.79 -57.64
CA LYS A 38 9.80 25.11 -58.22
C LYS A 38 10.23 26.26 -57.29
N GLN A 39 10.04 26.11 -55.97
CA GLN A 39 10.50 27.10 -54.98
C GLN A 39 12.03 27.18 -54.85
N MET A 40 12.76 26.06 -54.87
CA MET A 40 14.24 26.08 -54.87
C MET A 40 14.81 26.74 -56.12
N TYR A 41 14.18 26.57 -57.28
CA TYR A 41 14.60 27.21 -58.53
C TYR A 41 14.43 28.73 -58.51
N VAL A 42 13.37 29.23 -57.85
CA VAL A 42 13.14 30.68 -57.64
C VAL A 42 14.18 31.27 -56.67
N ILE A 43 14.55 30.55 -55.60
CA ILE A 43 15.60 30.96 -54.65
C ILE A 43 16.99 30.96 -55.33
N TYR A 44 17.27 29.95 -56.17
CA TYR A 44 18.46 29.88 -57.02
C TYR A 44 18.60 31.11 -57.92
N LYS A 45 17.51 31.53 -58.59
CA LYS A 45 17.50 32.70 -59.47
C LYS A 45 17.69 34.02 -58.70
N LYS A 46 17.15 34.11 -57.47
CA LYS A 46 17.36 35.27 -56.57
C LYS A 46 18.80 35.37 -56.03
N CYS A 47 19.43 34.25 -55.66
CA CYS A 47 20.82 34.24 -55.20
C CYS A 47 21.83 34.47 -56.34
N ALA A 48 21.54 33.99 -57.56
CA ALA A 48 22.39 34.23 -58.73
C ALA A 48 22.42 35.71 -59.13
N ASN A 49 21.30 36.43 -59.00
CA ASN A 49 21.21 37.85 -59.34
C ASN A 49 21.80 38.81 -58.29
N GLN A 50 22.07 38.34 -57.06
CA GLN A 50 22.64 39.17 -55.98
C GLN A 50 24.18 39.13 -55.87
N CYS A 51 24.86 38.32 -56.70
CA CYS A 51 26.33 38.29 -56.73
C CYS A 51 26.89 39.35 -57.70
N VAL A 52 26.76 40.63 -57.33
CA VAL A 52 27.54 41.72 -57.93
C VAL A 52 28.86 41.87 -57.14
N CYS A 53 29.97 41.61 -57.82
CA CYS A 53 31.37 41.98 -57.52
C CYS A 53 31.94 41.78 -56.10
N LYS A 54 32.84 40.78 -55.95
CA LYS A 54 34.28 41.04 -55.64
C LYS A 54 35.22 39.83 -55.56
N LYS A 55 34.81 38.56 -55.74
CA LYS A 55 35.74 37.42 -55.90
C LYS A 55 35.19 36.33 -56.82
N GLN A 56 35.37 36.49 -58.13
CA GLN A 56 34.92 35.56 -59.20
C GLN A 56 35.39 34.11 -58.94
N LYS A 57 36.69 33.90 -58.69
CA LYS A 57 37.29 32.57 -58.44
C LYS A 57 36.68 31.79 -57.27
N LEU A 58 36.20 32.48 -56.22
CA LEU A 58 35.61 31.81 -55.06
C LEU A 58 34.14 31.42 -55.33
N CYS A 59 33.42 32.24 -56.11
CA CYS A 59 32.07 31.90 -56.57
C CYS A 59 32.09 30.73 -57.55
N ASP A 60 33.09 30.63 -58.42
CA ASP A 60 33.20 29.52 -59.38
C ASP A 60 33.51 28.18 -58.71
N VAL A 61 34.39 28.16 -57.69
CA VAL A 61 34.69 26.94 -56.92
C VAL A 61 33.48 26.50 -56.08
N VAL A 62 32.76 27.43 -55.47
CA VAL A 62 31.55 27.14 -54.69
C VAL A 62 30.42 26.68 -55.61
N ASN A 63 30.21 27.36 -56.74
CA ASN A 63 29.21 26.97 -57.74
C ASN A 63 29.54 25.62 -58.37
N LYS A 64 30.81 25.31 -58.66
CA LYS A 64 31.23 23.99 -59.14
C LYS A 64 30.96 22.91 -58.10
N LYS A 65 31.37 23.10 -56.85
CA LYS A 65 31.16 22.12 -55.78
C LYS A 65 29.68 21.91 -55.45
N ILE A 66 28.85 22.96 -55.51
CA ILE A 66 27.39 22.87 -55.35
C ILE A 66 26.76 22.18 -56.57
N ARG A 67 27.20 22.48 -57.80
CA ARG A 67 26.73 21.86 -59.04
C ARG A 67 27.09 20.37 -59.09
N ASP A 68 28.29 20.00 -58.68
CA ASP A 68 28.77 18.62 -58.56
C ASP A 68 28.00 17.85 -57.46
N THR A 69 27.73 18.50 -56.32
CA THR A 69 26.91 17.90 -55.24
C THR A 69 25.44 17.76 -55.68
N TYR A 70 24.91 18.71 -56.45
CA TYR A 70 23.55 18.68 -56.98
C TYR A 70 23.40 17.66 -58.11
N GLN A 71 24.39 17.51 -59.01
CA GLN A 71 24.45 16.45 -60.02
C GLN A 71 24.63 15.07 -59.38
N GLY A 72 25.50 14.93 -58.37
CA GLY A 72 25.66 13.67 -57.61
C GLY A 72 24.40 13.25 -56.84
N MET A 73 23.57 14.20 -56.38
CA MET A 73 22.24 13.91 -55.83
C MET A 73 21.17 13.65 -56.90
N ARG A 74 21.36 14.13 -58.14
CA ARG A 74 20.44 13.92 -59.27
C ARG A 74 20.65 12.56 -59.95
N GLU A 75 21.84 11.98 -59.81
CA GLU A 75 22.23 10.68 -60.40
C GLU A 75 22.24 9.50 -59.41
N TYR A 76 21.81 9.69 -58.16
CA TYR A 76 21.56 8.57 -57.24
C TYR A 76 20.27 7.83 -57.67
N THR A 77 20.41 7.07 -58.75
CA THR A 77 19.33 6.31 -59.38
C THR A 77 18.97 5.11 -58.51
N TRP A 78 17.73 4.61 -58.65
CA TRP A 78 17.30 3.34 -58.03
C TRP A 78 18.27 2.18 -58.33
N LYS A 79 18.92 2.20 -59.50
CA LYS A 79 20.00 1.27 -59.87
C LYS A 79 21.25 1.42 -59.00
N GLN A 80 21.68 2.64 -58.69
CA GLN A 80 22.83 2.91 -57.80
C GLN A 80 22.55 2.46 -56.37
N PHE A 81 21.35 2.78 -55.85
CA PHE A 81 20.89 2.31 -54.53
C PHE A 81 20.85 0.78 -54.44
N MET A 82 20.30 0.11 -55.48
CA MET A 82 20.29 -1.36 -55.55
C MET A 82 21.70 -1.94 -55.68
N ARG A 83 22.61 -1.25 -56.36
CA ARG A 83 24.02 -1.67 -56.46
C ARG A 83 24.73 -1.55 -55.11
N ASP A 84 24.49 -0.47 -54.37
CA ASP A 84 25.03 -0.25 -53.04
C ASP A 84 24.44 -1.22 -52.02
N LEU A 85 23.14 -1.53 -52.10
CA LEU A 85 22.50 -2.57 -51.28
C LEU A 85 23.11 -3.97 -51.54
N ARG A 86 23.37 -4.30 -52.82
CA ARG A 86 24.04 -5.55 -53.21
C ARG A 86 25.52 -5.58 -52.83
N ALA A 87 26.16 -4.42 -52.66
CA ALA A 87 27.55 -4.31 -52.22
C ALA A 87 27.71 -4.47 -50.69
N ILE A 88 26.61 -4.47 -49.93
CA ILE A 88 26.65 -4.79 -48.50
C ILE A 88 27.05 -6.26 -48.33
N PRO A 89 28.10 -6.57 -47.53
CA PRO A 89 28.55 -7.94 -47.32
C PRO A 89 27.42 -8.85 -46.83
N ARG A 90 27.34 -10.09 -47.34
CA ARG A 90 26.34 -11.09 -46.91
C ARG A 90 26.30 -11.27 -45.39
N SER A 91 27.45 -11.19 -44.73
CA SER A 91 27.55 -11.24 -43.27
C SER A 91 26.84 -10.09 -42.55
N MET A 92 26.76 -8.90 -43.15
CA MET A 92 26.01 -7.77 -42.60
C MET A 92 24.49 -7.97 -42.76
N TRP A 93 24.04 -8.55 -43.87
CA TRP A 93 22.64 -8.94 -44.06
C TRP A 93 22.18 -10.01 -43.09
N VAL A 94 23.01 -11.02 -42.82
CA VAL A 94 22.73 -12.03 -41.78
C VAL A 94 22.55 -11.35 -40.42
N ASN A 95 23.37 -10.35 -40.09
CA ASN A 95 23.28 -9.66 -38.80
C ASN A 95 22.01 -8.86 -38.64
N ILE A 96 21.62 -8.17 -39.72
CA ILE A 96 20.37 -7.43 -39.77
C ILE A 96 19.20 -8.41 -39.66
N GLY A 97 19.24 -9.53 -40.39
CA GLY A 97 18.22 -10.57 -40.32
C GLY A 97 18.05 -11.16 -38.92
N VAL A 98 19.15 -11.55 -38.26
CA VAL A 98 19.13 -12.07 -36.88
C VAL A 98 18.59 -11.01 -35.91
N LEU A 99 19.05 -9.77 -36.02
CA LEU A 99 18.58 -8.69 -35.15
C LEU A 99 17.08 -8.44 -35.35
N LEU A 100 16.61 -8.36 -36.60
CA LEU A 100 15.19 -8.17 -36.90
C LEU A 100 14.34 -9.32 -36.37
N PHE A 101 14.80 -10.56 -36.53
CA PHE A 101 14.12 -11.73 -35.99
C PHE A 101 14.00 -11.68 -34.45
N LEU A 102 15.09 -11.31 -33.76
CA LEU A 102 15.05 -11.10 -32.31
C LEU A 102 14.11 -9.97 -31.91
N MET A 103 14.06 -8.88 -32.66
CA MET A 103 13.13 -7.78 -32.38
C MET A 103 11.67 -8.21 -32.57
N ILE A 104 11.38 -9.12 -33.51
CA ILE A 104 10.03 -9.71 -33.62
C ILE A 104 9.71 -10.51 -32.35
N ILE A 105 10.63 -11.33 -31.85
CA ILE A 105 10.42 -12.07 -30.59
C ILE A 105 10.16 -11.10 -29.43
N VAL A 106 10.98 -10.05 -29.29
CA VAL A 106 10.82 -9.01 -28.26
C VAL A 106 9.45 -8.35 -28.37
N ILE A 107 9.05 -7.94 -29.58
CA ILE A 107 7.76 -7.30 -29.82
C ILE A 107 6.65 -8.25 -29.42
N VAL A 108 6.63 -9.48 -29.95
CA VAL A 108 5.58 -10.46 -29.65
C VAL A 108 5.47 -10.73 -28.14
N ALA A 109 6.60 -10.97 -27.48
CA ALA A 109 6.64 -11.23 -26.03
C ALA A 109 6.15 -10.02 -25.21
N HIS A 110 6.43 -8.79 -25.64
CA HIS A 110 6.04 -7.59 -24.89
C HIS A 110 4.73 -6.94 -25.37
N THR A 111 4.13 -7.41 -26.46
CA THR A 111 2.79 -6.97 -26.91
C THR A 111 1.70 -7.98 -26.65
N TYR A 112 2.02 -9.25 -26.40
CA TYR A 112 0.99 -10.22 -26.01
C TYR A 112 0.45 -9.90 -24.61
N ASN A 113 -0.85 -9.66 -24.51
CA ASN A 113 -1.56 -9.35 -23.26
C ASN A 113 -1.06 -8.09 -22.51
N PHE A 114 -0.36 -7.17 -23.18
CA PHE A 114 0.37 -6.10 -22.46
C PHE A 114 -0.48 -4.93 -21.93
N PHE A 115 -1.70 -4.78 -22.43
CA PHE A 115 -2.67 -3.83 -21.87
C PHE A 115 -3.42 -4.41 -20.67
N ALA A 116 -3.57 -5.74 -20.60
CA ALA A 116 -4.23 -6.45 -19.51
C ALA A 116 -3.27 -6.75 -18.35
N TYR A 117 -1.97 -6.89 -18.64
CA TYR A 117 -0.95 -7.23 -17.65
C TYR A 117 0.37 -6.46 -17.86
N PRO A 118 0.95 -5.91 -16.77
CA PRO A 118 0.48 -6.01 -15.37
C PRO A 118 -0.50 -4.89 -14.98
N TYR A 119 -1.03 -4.89 -13.74
CA TYR A 119 -1.83 -3.77 -13.21
C TYR A 119 -1.12 -2.42 -13.34
N TYR A 120 -1.84 -1.30 -13.39
CA TYR A 120 -1.28 0.05 -13.43
C TYR A 120 -0.64 0.43 -12.11
N GLU A 121 0.67 0.69 -12.12
CA GLU A 121 1.39 1.22 -10.95
C GLU A 121 1.04 2.68 -10.70
N ASN A 122 1.13 3.12 -9.44
CA ASN A 122 0.98 4.54 -9.08
C ASN A 122 1.99 5.44 -9.81
N ASP A 123 3.24 5.00 -9.89
CA ASP A 123 4.30 5.71 -10.61
C ASP A 123 3.96 5.93 -12.10
N GLU A 124 3.27 4.99 -12.75
CA GLU A 124 2.86 5.15 -14.16
C GLU A 124 1.90 6.34 -14.31
N GLY A 125 0.94 6.45 -13.40
CA GLY A 125 0.00 7.56 -13.34
C GLY A 125 0.66 8.89 -13.01
N THR A 126 1.57 8.91 -12.04
CA THR A 126 2.35 10.10 -11.68
C THR A 126 3.10 10.65 -12.88
N TYR A 127 3.88 9.83 -13.61
CA TYR A 127 4.67 10.35 -14.73
C TYR A 127 3.81 10.80 -15.92
N ILE A 128 2.68 10.12 -16.16
CA ILE A 128 1.73 10.51 -17.21
C ILE A 128 1.02 11.82 -16.85
N SER A 129 0.62 12.02 -15.60
CA SER A 129 -0.01 13.27 -15.14
C SER A 129 0.95 14.46 -15.19
N GLN A 130 2.22 14.27 -14.81
CA GLN A 130 3.26 15.30 -14.97
C GLN A 130 3.52 15.65 -16.44
N ALA A 131 3.56 14.65 -17.32
CA ALA A 131 3.68 14.87 -18.76
C ALA A 131 2.46 15.61 -19.34
N HIS A 132 1.26 15.29 -18.87
CA HIS A 132 0.02 15.97 -19.23
C HIS A 132 0.05 17.43 -18.80
N ALA A 133 0.38 17.72 -17.54
CA ALA A 133 0.50 19.07 -17.00
C ALA A 133 1.51 19.93 -17.78
N LEU A 134 2.61 19.33 -18.27
CA LEU A 134 3.57 20.04 -19.11
C LEU A 134 2.99 20.45 -20.47
N ILE A 135 2.13 19.62 -21.05
CA ILE A 135 1.49 19.89 -22.34
C ILE A 135 0.34 20.89 -22.20
N THR A 136 -0.48 20.75 -21.16
CA THR A 136 -1.75 21.47 -21.01
C THR A 136 -1.62 22.74 -20.19
N GLN A 137 -0.80 22.72 -19.14
CA GLN A 137 -0.65 23.83 -18.18
C GLN A 137 0.71 24.54 -18.28
N GLY A 138 1.70 23.94 -18.96
CA GLY A 138 3.06 24.45 -19.01
C GLY A 138 3.83 24.33 -17.68
N LYS A 139 3.40 23.42 -16.79
CA LYS A 139 4.00 23.14 -15.48
C LYS A 139 4.72 21.78 -15.48
N LEU A 140 5.68 21.57 -14.57
CA LEU A 140 6.38 20.28 -14.45
C LEU A 140 5.56 19.19 -13.74
N SER A 141 4.56 19.59 -12.96
CA SER A 141 3.66 18.72 -12.20
C SER A 141 2.27 19.38 -12.15
N PRO A 142 1.17 18.60 -12.09
CA PRO A 142 -0.15 19.15 -11.80
C PRO A 142 -0.25 19.77 -10.40
N TYR A 143 0.55 19.26 -9.45
CA TYR A 143 0.68 19.75 -8.07
C TYR A 143 1.95 20.57 -7.89
N VAL A 144 2.24 20.99 -6.66
CA VAL A 144 3.52 21.61 -6.32
C VAL A 144 4.66 20.66 -6.68
N TYR A 145 5.61 21.15 -7.49
CA TYR A 145 6.76 20.35 -7.92
C TYR A 145 7.85 20.40 -6.85
N TRP A 146 7.91 19.36 -6.04
CA TRP A 146 8.76 19.25 -4.86
C TRP A 146 10.13 18.58 -5.09
N TYR A 147 10.61 18.53 -6.34
CA TYR A 147 11.95 18.02 -6.70
C TYR A 147 12.22 16.54 -6.33
N ASP A 148 11.17 15.72 -6.24
CA ASP A 148 11.26 14.27 -6.02
C ASP A 148 12.12 13.55 -7.06
N HIS A 149 11.93 13.90 -8.33
CA HIS A 149 12.71 13.41 -9.46
C HIS A 149 13.01 14.51 -10.48
N ALA A 150 14.11 14.37 -11.20
CA ALA A 150 14.46 15.21 -12.32
C ALA A 150 13.44 15.03 -13.48
N PRO A 151 13.08 16.11 -14.19
CA PRO A 151 11.91 16.09 -15.07
C PRO A 151 12.13 15.47 -16.45
N GLY A 152 13.33 14.95 -16.74
CA GLY A 152 13.70 14.49 -18.07
C GLY A 152 12.81 13.35 -18.58
N GLY A 153 12.34 12.48 -17.69
CA GLY A 153 11.47 11.36 -18.02
C GLY A 153 10.12 11.78 -18.58
N TRP A 154 9.35 12.55 -17.80
CA TRP A 154 8.03 13.00 -18.25
C TRP A 154 8.11 14.10 -19.31
N ILE A 155 9.23 14.83 -19.45
CA ILE A 155 9.49 15.68 -20.64
C ILE A 155 9.53 14.83 -21.92
N ILE A 156 10.15 13.64 -21.89
CA ILE A 156 10.16 12.72 -23.03
C ILE A 156 8.76 12.21 -23.33
N ILE A 157 8.00 11.81 -22.30
CA ILE A 157 6.59 11.40 -22.45
C ILE A 157 5.77 12.51 -23.09
N ALA A 158 5.90 13.75 -22.57
CA ALA A 158 5.18 14.91 -23.06
C ALA A 158 5.52 15.23 -24.52
N PHE A 159 6.81 15.17 -24.88
CA PHE A 159 7.25 15.36 -26.26
C PHE A 159 6.67 14.31 -27.20
N PHE A 160 6.64 13.04 -26.77
CA PHE A 160 6.05 11.95 -27.54
C PHE A 160 4.54 12.14 -27.73
N ALA A 161 3.80 12.43 -26.65
CA ALA A 161 2.37 12.72 -26.69
C ALA A 161 2.03 13.92 -27.58
N LYS A 162 2.84 14.99 -27.55
CA LYS A 162 2.63 16.18 -28.39
C LYS A 162 2.85 15.90 -29.88
N ILE A 163 3.77 15.02 -30.24
CA ILE A 163 4.05 14.68 -31.65
C ILE A 163 3.01 13.71 -32.22
N THR A 164 2.55 12.75 -31.42
CA THR A 164 1.56 11.77 -31.86
C THR A 164 0.13 12.31 -31.81
N GLY A 165 -0.16 13.23 -30.88
CA GLY A 165 -1.52 13.70 -30.62
C GLY A 165 -2.44 12.61 -30.08
N ALA A 166 -1.88 11.49 -29.61
CA ALA A 166 -2.56 10.21 -29.47
C ALA A 166 -2.63 9.73 -28.00
N LEU A 167 -2.70 10.66 -27.04
CA LEU A 167 -2.62 10.36 -25.61
C LEU A 167 -3.64 9.30 -25.14
N PHE A 168 -4.81 9.24 -25.78
CA PHE A 168 -5.88 8.28 -25.49
C PHE A 168 -6.15 7.29 -26.63
N ALA A 169 -5.17 7.06 -27.52
CA ALA A 169 -5.36 6.16 -28.67
C ALA A 169 -5.45 4.67 -28.30
N PHE A 170 -5.14 4.32 -27.04
CA PHE A 170 -5.13 2.95 -26.52
C PHE A 170 -6.01 2.84 -25.28
N ASP A 171 -7.19 3.47 -25.34
CA ASP A 171 -8.14 3.65 -24.24
C ASP A 171 -7.63 4.61 -23.16
N THR A 172 -6.83 4.14 -22.19
CA THR A 172 -6.31 4.95 -21.08
C THR A 172 -5.03 5.70 -21.43
N SER A 173 -4.74 6.79 -20.72
CA SER A 173 -3.47 7.53 -20.91
C SER A 173 -2.24 6.73 -20.48
N VAL A 174 -2.37 5.85 -19.49
CA VAL A 174 -1.28 4.97 -19.06
C VAL A 174 -0.90 3.97 -20.16
N ASN A 175 -1.88 3.38 -20.85
CA ASN A 175 -1.63 2.49 -21.99
C ASN A 175 -0.82 3.17 -23.11
N PHE A 176 -1.05 4.47 -23.35
CA PHE A 176 -0.21 5.25 -24.26
C PHE A 176 1.25 5.31 -23.80
N GLY A 177 1.48 5.53 -22.50
CA GLY A 177 2.81 5.47 -21.91
C GLY A 177 3.46 4.10 -22.07
N ARG A 178 2.71 3.00 -21.88
CA ARG A 178 3.22 1.63 -22.06
C ARG A 178 3.67 1.35 -23.50
N VAL A 179 2.98 1.92 -24.50
CA VAL A 179 3.41 1.85 -25.90
C VAL A 179 4.75 2.58 -26.12
N LEU A 180 4.98 3.70 -25.43
CA LEU A 180 6.30 4.35 -25.43
C LEU A 180 7.36 3.47 -24.77
N MET A 181 7.03 2.81 -23.66
CA MET A 181 7.92 1.86 -22.96
C MET A 181 8.34 0.69 -23.85
N LEU A 182 7.42 0.14 -24.65
CA LEU A 182 7.76 -0.88 -25.65
C LEU A 182 8.87 -0.39 -26.59
N GLY A 183 8.84 0.87 -27.02
CA GLY A 183 9.90 1.47 -27.83
C GLY A 183 11.25 1.52 -27.13
N PHE A 184 11.26 1.88 -25.84
CA PHE A 184 12.47 1.85 -25.00
C PHE A 184 12.98 0.44 -24.76
N HIS A 185 12.09 -0.52 -24.53
CA HIS A 185 12.43 -1.92 -24.34
C HIS A 185 13.05 -2.53 -25.60
N ILE A 186 12.47 -2.30 -26.79
CA ILE A 186 13.05 -2.70 -28.08
C ILE A 186 14.45 -2.09 -28.23
N LEU A 187 14.62 -0.79 -27.93
CA LEU A 187 15.93 -0.15 -28.02
C LEU A 187 16.94 -0.75 -27.04
N SER A 188 16.53 -1.06 -25.81
CA SER A 188 17.35 -1.76 -24.82
C SER A 188 17.78 -3.13 -25.31
N ALA A 189 16.87 -3.95 -25.83
CA ALA A 189 17.17 -5.25 -26.42
C ALA A 189 18.14 -5.14 -27.61
N MET A 190 17.97 -4.13 -28.48
CA MET A 190 18.92 -3.82 -29.54
C MET A 190 20.31 -3.45 -28.99
N MET A 191 20.37 -2.65 -27.92
CA MET A 191 21.65 -2.25 -27.32
C MET A 191 22.35 -3.43 -26.64
N ILE A 192 21.62 -4.30 -25.95
CA ILE A 192 22.15 -5.56 -25.38
C ILE A 192 22.75 -6.41 -26.49
N TYR A 193 22.01 -6.66 -27.58
CA TYR A 193 22.53 -7.39 -28.75
C TYR A 193 23.81 -6.75 -29.28
N VAL A 194 23.84 -5.42 -29.43
CA VAL A 194 25.00 -4.68 -29.94
C VAL A 194 26.20 -4.77 -29.00
N ILE A 195 26.00 -4.62 -27.69
CA ILE A 195 27.04 -4.72 -26.66
C ILE A 195 27.60 -6.15 -26.63
N ALA A 196 26.73 -7.15 -26.50
CA ALA A 196 27.06 -8.56 -26.49
C ALA A 196 27.83 -8.99 -27.75
N LYS A 197 27.40 -8.53 -28.93
CA LYS A 197 28.08 -8.81 -30.21
C LYS A 197 29.46 -8.19 -30.27
N ARG A 198 29.65 -6.99 -29.72
CA ARG A 198 30.94 -6.29 -29.68
C ARG A 198 31.90 -6.91 -28.66
N LEU A 199 31.39 -7.37 -27.53
CA LEU A 199 32.15 -8.06 -26.47
C LEU A 199 32.63 -9.45 -26.89
N SER A 200 31.71 -10.30 -27.35
CA SER A 200 31.99 -11.71 -27.68
C SER A 200 32.57 -11.91 -29.07
N LYS A 201 32.36 -10.96 -30.00
CA LYS A 201 32.57 -11.08 -31.46
C LYS A 201 31.69 -12.15 -32.13
N GLY A 202 30.90 -12.92 -31.37
CA GLY A 202 30.01 -13.99 -31.82
C GLY A 202 28.53 -13.61 -31.80
N TYR A 203 27.67 -14.36 -32.49
CA TYR A 203 26.21 -14.16 -32.42
C TYR A 203 25.59 -14.83 -31.20
N VAL A 204 26.22 -15.89 -30.68
CA VAL A 204 25.68 -16.72 -29.60
C VAL A 204 25.37 -15.87 -28.36
N VAL A 205 26.34 -15.13 -27.84
CA VAL A 205 26.13 -14.27 -26.65
C VAL A 205 25.09 -13.18 -26.94
N ALA A 206 25.08 -12.62 -28.14
CA ALA A 206 24.14 -11.58 -28.53
C ALA A 206 22.70 -12.09 -28.62
N ILE A 207 22.50 -13.28 -29.18
CA ILE A 207 21.20 -13.94 -29.26
C ILE A 207 20.73 -14.32 -27.86
N ILE A 208 21.55 -15.05 -27.09
CA ILE A 208 21.19 -15.55 -25.76
C ILE A 208 20.83 -14.41 -24.81
N SER A 209 21.68 -13.39 -24.69
CA SER A 209 21.40 -12.25 -23.78
C SER A 209 20.14 -11.48 -24.17
N THR A 210 19.88 -11.32 -25.47
CA THR A 210 18.66 -10.65 -25.94
C THR A 210 17.42 -11.47 -25.64
N ILE A 211 17.47 -12.80 -25.86
CA ILE A 211 16.35 -13.69 -25.57
C ILE A 211 16.07 -13.76 -24.06
N ILE A 212 17.10 -13.90 -23.22
CA ILE A 212 16.95 -13.90 -21.76
C ILE A 212 16.33 -12.59 -21.29
N PHE A 213 16.81 -11.44 -21.79
CA PHE A 213 16.23 -10.14 -21.43
C PHE A 213 14.78 -9.98 -21.90
N ALA A 214 14.44 -10.52 -23.07
CA ALA A 214 13.10 -10.39 -23.66
C ALA A 214 12.06 -11.34 -23.03
N LEU A 215 12.49 -12.48 -22.50
CA LEU A 215 11.61 -13.53 -21.97
C LEU A 215 11.68 -13.66 -20.45
N SER A 216 12.53 -12.87 -19.78
CA SER A 216 12.60 -12.83 -18.32
C SER A 216 11.24 -12.40 -17.75
N PRO A 217 10.65 -13.15 -16.80
CA PRO A 217 9.46 -12.72 -16.08
C PRO A 217 9.55 -11.31 -15.52
N LEU A 218 10.67 -10.96 -14.88
CA LEU A 218 10.89 -9.61 -14.33
C LEU A 218 10.95 -8.55 -15.43
N ALA A 219 11.55 -8.88 -16.58
CA ALA A 219 11.55 -7.96 -17.72
C ALA A 219 10.14 -7.78 -18.29
N ILE A 220 9.36 -8.85 -18.47
CA ILE A 220 7.97 -8.77 -18.91
C ILE A 220 7.16 -7.90 -17.96
N TYR A 221 7.31 -8.10 -16.65
CA TYR A 221 6.59 -7.35 -15.64
C TYR A 221 6.98 -5.87 -15.62
N TYR A 222 8.26 -5.54 -15.43
CA TYR A 222 8.69 -4.16 -15.22
C TYR A 222 8.91 -3.35 -16.50
N GLN A 223 9.33 -3.98 -17.62
CA GLN A 223 9.62 -3.23 -18.86
C GLN A 223 8.37 -2.79 -19.62
N ARG A 224 7.20 -3.37 -19.30
CA ARG A 224 5.91 -2.94 -19.84
C ARG A 224 5.40 -1.66 -19.16
N ARG A 225 5.72 -1.48 -17.88
CA ARG A 225 5.26 -0.35 -17.05
C ARG A 225 5.99 0.95 -17.41
N VAL A 226 5.29 2.08 -17.30
CA VAL A 226 5.83 3.44 -17.45
C VAL A 226 6.74 3.80 -16.27
N LEU A 227 7.96 3.27 -16.28
CA LEU A 227 8.95 3.52 -15.23
C LEU A 227 10.13 4.34 -15.79
N LEU A 228 10.58 5.32 -15.02
CA LEU A 228 11.76 6.12 -15.35
C LEU A 228 13.02 5.24 -15.47
N ASP A 229 13.12 4.18 -14.67
CA ASP A 229 14.20 3.21 -14.69
C ASP A 229 14.35 2.51 -16.05
N ASN A 230 13.25 2.26 -16.77
CA ASN A 230 13.29 1.68 -18.13
C ASN A 230 13.95 2.65 -19.12
N MET A 231 13.53 3.93 -19.10
CA MET A 231 14.10 4.96 -19.95
C MET A 231 15.58 5.23 -19.62
N MET A 232 15.89 5.38 -18.34
CA MET A 232 17.23 5.59 -17.81
C MET A 232 18.17 4.45 -18.24
N THR A 233 17.75 3.21 -18.00
CA THR A 233 18.53 2.00 -18.34
C THR A 233 18.82 1.95 -19.84
N THR A 234 17.82 2.25 -20.68
CA THR A 234 18.00 2.31 -22.14
C THR A 234 19.08 3.33 -22.53
N LEU A 235 19.06 4.52 -21.94
CA LEU A 235 20.04 5.57 -22.20
C LEU A 235 21.45 5.19 -21.72
N VAL A 236 21.56 4.54 -20.56
CA VAL A 236 22.82 3.98 -20.06
C VAL A 236 23.36 2.91 -21.02
N LEU A 237 22.51 1.98 -21.47
CA LEU A 237 22.89 0.96 -22.45
C LEU A 237 23.32 1.57 -23.79
N CYS A 238 22.65 2.63 -24.27
CA CYS A 238 23.09 3.38 -25.46
C CYS A 238 24.48 3.99 -25.25
N ALA A 239 24.74 4.61 -24.08
CA ALA A 239 26.05 5.18 -23.75
C ALA A 239 27.14 4.10 -23.73
N ILE A 240 26.89 2.96 -23.07
CA ILE A 240 27.80 1.81 -23.02
C ILE A 240 28.03 1.24 -24.43
N ALA A 241 26.97 1.06 -25.23
CA ALA A 241 27.08 0.54 -26.58
C ALA A 241 28.05 1.39 -27.43
N ILE A 242 27.97 2.72 -27.33
CA ILE A 242 28.91 3.63 -28.02
C ILE A 242 30.36 3.37 -27.62
N LEU A 243 30.63 3.18 -26.31
CA LEU A 243 31.98 2.91 -25.82
C LEU A 243 32.56 1.63 -26.43
N TYR A 244 31.75 0.59 -26.69
CA TYR A 244 32.21 -0.66 -27.31
C TYR A 244 32.44 -0.62 -28.83
N LYS A 245 32.23 0.52 -29.51
CA LYS A 245 32.38 0.61 -30.97
C LYS A 245 33.81 0.33 -31.45
N LYS A 246 34.05 -0.50 -32.47
CA LYS A 246 35.43 -0.82 -32.91
C LYS A 246 36.34 0.39 -33.22
N ARG A 247 35.78 1.48 -33.76
CA ARG A 247 36.47 2.75 -34.00
C ARG A 247 35.66 3.88 -33.37
N ILE A 248 36.24 4.54 -32.37
CA ILE A 248 35.60 5.62 -31.62
C ILE A 248 36.28 6.95 -31.91
N THR A 249 35.50 8.02 -31.95
CA THR A 249 35.97 9.40 -32.18
C THR A 249 35.50 10.29 -31.04
N MET A 250 36.05 11.50 -30.92
CA MET A 250 35.61 12.46 -29.90
C MET A 250 34.10 12.72 -29.93
N ASN A 251 33.50 12.85 -31.12
CA ASN A 251 32.04 13.05 -31.25
C ASN A 251 31.22 11.89 -30.64
N TRP A 252 31.73 10.66 -30.70
CA TRP A 252 31.06 9.52 -30.07
C TRP A 252 31.22 9.53 -28.55
N ILE A 253 32.38 9.96 -28.04
CA ILE A 253 32.56 10.19 -26.59
C ILE A 253 31.59 11.26 -26.08
N ILE A 254 31.48 12.39 -26.79
CA ILE A 254 30.53 13.45 -26.44
C ILE A 254 29.08 12.93 -26.51
N ALA A 255 28.73 12.14 -27.53
CA ALA A 255 27.40 11.53 -27.61
C ALA A 255 27.12 10.58 -26.44
N SER A 256 28.12 9.79 -26.01
CA SER A 256 28.01 8.94 -24.82
C SER A 256 27.83 9.77 -23.54
N ALA A 257 28.53 10.90 -23.40
CA ALA A 257 28.36 11.82 -22.27
C ALA A 257 26.95 12.40 -22.22
N ILE A 258 26.43 12.89 -23.35
CA ILE A 258 25.09 13.48 -23.43
C ILE A 258 24.02 12.42 -23.09
N LEU A 259 24.15 11.20 -23.62
CA LEU A 259 23.21 10.11 -23.32
C LEU A 259 23.23 9.75 -21.84
N PHE A 260 24.42 9.65 -21.24
CA PHE A 260 24.54 9.34 -19.82
C PHE A 260 23.97 10.46 -18.94
N ALA A 261 24.31 11.72 -19.22
CA ALA A 261 23.76 12.85 -18.47
C ALA A 261 22.24 12.97 -18.64
N SER A 262 21.71 12.65 -19.83
CA SER A 262 20.26 12.58 -20.04
C SER A 262 19.63 11.44 -19.22
N ALA A 263 20.33 10.31 -19.05
CA ALA A 263 19.86 9.24 -18.17
C ALA A 263 19.75 9.73 -16.72
N VAL A 264 20.72 10.50 -16.23
CA VAL A 264 20.68 11.13 -14.89
C VAL A 264 19.53 12.11 -14.74
N LEU A 265 19.23 12.90 -15.78
CA LEU A 265 18.07 13.80 -15.78
C LEU A 265 16.72 13.08 -15.92
N VAL A 266 16.72 11.81 -16.34
CA VAL A 266 15.53 10.95 -16.35
C VAL A 266 15.35 10.27 -15.00
N LYS A 267 16.42 9.77 -14.40
CA LYS A 267 16.43 9.18 -13.06
C LYS A 267 17.84 9.31 -12.47
N GLU A 268 17.93 9.86 -11.26
CA GLU A 268 19.18 10.21 -10.59
C GLU A 268 20.05 8.98 -10.31
N THR A 269 19.42 7.81 -10.16
CA THR A 269 20.08 6.52 -9.91
C THR A 269 21.03 6.11 -11.04
N ALA A 270 20.94 6.73 -12.23
CA ALA A 270 21.94 6.57 -13.28
C ALA A 270 23.35 6.95 -12.82
N LEU A 271 23.50 7.85 -11.84
CA LEU A 271 24.81 8.27 -11.30
C LEU A 271 25.62 7.10 -10.75
N VAL A 272 24.96 6.02 -10.32
CA VAL A 272 25.62 4.80 -9.86
C VAL A 272 26.49 4.17 -10.95
N PHE A 273 26.16 4.38 -12.24
CA PHE A 273 26.96 3.90 -13.38
C PHE A 273 28.12 4.83 -13.77
N LEU A 274 28.25 6.01 -13.15
CA LEU A 274 29.29 6.99 -13.47
C LEU A 274 30.71 6.39 -13.38
N PRO A 275 31.12 5.67 -12.31
CA PRO A 275 32.46 5.10 -12.23
C PRO A 275 32.74 4.08 -13.34
N ALA A 276 31.75 3.25 -13.67
CA ALA A 276 31.85 2.23 -14.72
C ALA A 276 32.07 2.87 -16.10
N LEU A 277 31.29 3.91 -16.43
CA LEU A 277 31.41 4.64 -17.69
C LEU A 277 32.71 5.46 -17.77
N LEU A 278 33.14 6.10 -16.68
CA LEU A 278 34.42 6.81 -16.61
C LEU A 278 35.60 5.87 -16.92
N ILE A 279 35.59 4.67 -16.34
CA ILE A 279 36.59 3.65 -16.64
C ILE A 279 36.49 3.21 -18.10
N GLY A 280 35.27 3.02 -18.62
CA GLY A 280 35.03 2.74 -20.02
C GLY A 280 35.66 3.80 -20.93
N VAL A 281 35.42 5.09 -20.69
CA VAL A 281 36.02 6.20 -21.46
C VAL A 281 37.54 6.22 -21.32
N TRP A 282 38.06 6.03 -20.10
CA TRP A 282 39.50 6.01 -19.84
C TRP A 282 40.22 4.92 -20.62
N GLN A 283 39.61 3.73 -20.77
CA GLN A 283 40.17 2.64 -21.57
C GLN A 283 40.33 3.02 -23.06
N ARG A 284 39.57 4.00 -23.55
CA ARG A 284 39.55 4.44 -24.96
C ARG A 284 40.52 5.58 -25.28
N ARG A 285 41.23 6.10 -24.27
CA ARG A 285 42.19 7.21 -24.43
C ARG A 285 43.25 6.98 -25.50
N LYS A 286 43.70 5.73 -25.66
CA LYS A 286 44.74 5.37 -26.65
C LYS A 286 44.22 5.46 -28.09
N GLU A 287 42.93 5.26 -28.32
CA GLU A 287 42.32 5.26 -29.65
C GLU A 287 41.98 6.67 -30.15
N ILE A 288 41.78 7.61 -29.23
CA ILE A 288 41.34 8.98 -29.51
C ILE A 288 42.53 9.95 -29.53
N SER A 289 43.74 9.48 -29.18
CA SER A 289 44.96 10.28 -29.08
C SER A 289 44.80 11.54 -28.19
N CYS A 290 43.91 11.48 -27.20
CA CYS A 290 43.62 12.59 -26.29
C CYS A 290 43.81 12.12 -24.84
N LYS A 291 44.86 12.61 -24.18
CA LYS A 291 45.17 12.29 -22.78
C LYS A 291 44.04 12.72 -21.81
N TRP A 292 43.31 13.77 -22.16
CA TRP A 292 42.23 14.39 -21.37
C TRP A 292 40.81 13.95 -21.77
N VAL A 293 40.66 12.80 -22.45
CA VAL A 293 39.33 12.36 -22.94
C VAL A 293 38.31 12.17 -21.81
N SER A 294 38.71 11.62 -20.66
CA SER A 294 37.83 11.43 -19.51
C SER A 294 37.39 12.77 -18.90
N GLY A 295 38.30 13.74 -18.82
CA GLY A 295 37.98 15.09 -18.34
C GLY A 295 36.98 15.80 -19.26
N LYS A 296 37.16 15.72 -20.58
CA LYS A 296 36.20 16.27 -21.55
C LYS A 296 34.83 15.60 -21.47
N TRP A 297 34.81 14.28 -21.29
CA TRP A 297 33.56 13.55 -21.10
C TRP A 297 32.84 14.01 -19.82
N LEU A 298 33.58 14.14 -18.70
CA LEU A 298 33.01 14.57 -17.43
C LEU A 298 32.48 16.01 -17.48
N ILE A 299 33.19 16.94 -18.15
CA ILE A 299 32.70 18.31 -18.34
C ILE A 299 31.34 18.31 -19.04
N VAL A 300 31.21 17.56 -20.14
CA VAL A 300 29.93 17.48 -20.86
C VAL A 300 28.83 16.87 -19.99
N VAL A 301 29.17 15.85 -19.18
CA VAL A 301 28.20 15.26 -18.24
C VAL A 301 27.73 16.29 -17.21
N CYS A 302 28.66 17.00 -16.58
CA CYS A 302 28.36 18.03 -15.58
C CYS A 302 27.57 19.20 -16.17
N GLU A 303 27.91 19.67 -17.39
CA GLU A 303 27.18 20.76 -18.06
C GLU A 303 25.72 20.41 -18.32
N VAL A 304 25.46 19.18 -18.80
CA VAL A 304 24.08 18.74 -19.07
C VAL A 304 23.34 18.50 -17.76
N MET A 305 23.96 17.85 -16.77
CA MET A 305 23.34 17.62 -15.45
C MET A 305 23.03 18.92 -14.72
N ALA A 306 23.86 19.95 -14.88
CA ALA A 306 23.68 21.25 -14.23
C ALA A 306 22.37 21.94 -14.61
N LEU A 307 21.71 21.54 -15.71
CA LEU A 307 20.41 22.08 -16.10
C LEU A 307 19.34 21.93 -15.01
N TYR A 308 19.40 20.86 -14.21
CA TYR A 308 18.42 20.62 -13.14
C TYR A 308 18.60 21.53 -11.91
N PRO A 309 19.78 21.58 -11.25
CA PRO A 309 20.00 22.55 -10.18
C PRO A 309 19.99 24.00 -10.68
N TRP A 310 20.35 24.25 -11.94
CA TRP A 310 20.21 25.58 -12.55
C TRP A 310 18.74 25.99 -12.66
N TYR A 311 17.84 25.07 -13.01
CA TYR A 311 16.40 25.34 -13.00
C TYR A 311 15.94 25.73 -11.59
N ALA A 312 16.29 24.96 -10.57
CA ALA A 312 15.96 25.28 -9.17
C ALA A 312 16.54 26.65 -8.75
N PHE A 313 17.77 26.95 -9.15
CA PHE A 313 18.42 28.24 -8.87
C PHE A 313 17.67 29.42 -9.50
N VAL A 314 17.30 29.32 -10.77
CA VAL A 314 16.54 30.38 -11.48
C VAL A 314 15.16 30.60 -10.85
N ARG A 315 14.59 29.55 -10.25
CA ARG A 315 13.31 29.60 -9.55
C ARG A 315 13.40 30.14 -8.11
N GLY A 316 14.61 30.33 -7.58
CA GLY A 316 14.81 30.63 -6.16
C GLY A 316 14.59 29.43 -5.24
N GLU A 317 14.44 28.23 -5.80
CA GLU A 317 14.07 26.98 -5.12
C GLU A 317 15.31 26.06 -4.95
N LEU A 318 16.54 26.56 -5.13
CA LEU A 318 17.75 25.74 -4.92
C LEU A 318 18.03 25.50 -3.43
N PHE A 319 17.91 26.54 -2.61
CA PHE A 319 18.17 26.52 -1.18
C PHE A 319 16.85 26.52 -0.40
N ASP A 320 16.91 26.10 0.86
CA ASP A 320 15.77 26.21 1.78
C ASP A 320 15.39 27.68 2.01
N ALA A 321 14.12 27.94 2.27
CA ALA A 321 13.62 29.26 2.56
C ALA A 321 14.30 29.84 3.81
N GLN A 322 14.98 30.99 3.68
CA GLN A 322 15.58 31.66 4.82
C GLN A 322 14.48 32.21 5.74
N GLY A 323 14.53 31.87 7.03
CA GLY A 323 13.59 32.37 8.04
C GLY A 323 12.23 31.65 8.09
N GLY A 324 12.12 30.43 7.54
CA GLY A 324 10.92 29.60 7.68
C GLY A 324 9.78 29.93 6.70
N GLY A 325 10.10 30.44 5.51
CA GLY A 325 9.08 30.67 4.47
C GLY A 325 8.61 29.40 3.76
N ASP A 326 7.44 29.47 3.12
CA ASP A 326 6.77 28.35 2.44
C ASP A 326 7.19 28.26 0.96
N HIS A 327 8.34 27.64 0.66
CA HIS A 327 8.58 27.13 -0.68
C HIS A 327 9.40 25.84 -0.66
N VAL A 328 9.20 25.01 -1.70
CA VAL A 328 9.97 23.80 -1.92
C VAL A 328 11.44 24.11 -2.25
N SER A 329 12.34 23.19 -1.94
CA SER A 329 13.77 23.33 -2.22
C SER A 329 14.39 22.05 -2.76
N LEU A 330 15.29 22.17 -3.74
CA LEU A 330 16.04 21.03 -4.26
C LEU A 330 16.99 20.46 -3.20
N LEU A 331 17.74 21.31 -2.49
CA LEU A 331 18.68 20.85 -1.46
C LEU A 331 17.98 20.27 -0.24
N GLY A 332 16.84 20.82 0.17
CA GLY A 332 16.01 20.26 1.24
C GLY A 332 15.43 18.91 0.86
N THR A 333 14.87 18.77 -0.35
CA THR A 333 14.39 17.46 -0.84
C THR A 333 15.53 16.43 -0.93
N LEU A 334 16.73 16.82 -1.39
CA LEU A 334 17.90 15.92 -1.39
C LEU A 334 18.31 15.52 0.03
N SER A 335 18.29 16.45 0.98
CA SER A 335 18.56 16.16 2.39
C SER A 335 17.52 15.18 2.95
N TRP A 336 16.24 15.42 2.69
CA TRP A 336 15.14 14.53 3.09
C TRP A 336 15.29 13.13 2.47
N GLN A 337 15.56 13.02 1.16
CA GLN A 337 15.77 11.72 0.49
C GLN A 337 16.97 10.96 1.08
N LEU A 338 18.01 11.66 1.51
CA LEU A 338 19.18 11.06 2.18
C LEU A 338 18.89 10.67 3.63
N SER A 339 18.02 11.41 4.32
CA SER A 339 17.64 11.15 5.71
C SER A 339 16.50 10.13 5.87
N ARG A 340 15.89 9.67 4.76
CA ARG A 340 14.93 8.55 4.78
C ARG A 340 15.63 7.29 5.29
N THR A 341 15.54 7.06 6.58
CA THR A 341 15.88 5.79 7.21
C THR A 341 14.83 4.77 6.76
N GLY A 342 15.28 3.65 6.20
CA GLY A 342 14.42 2.48 6.09
C GLY A 342 14.26 1.84 7.47
N SER A 343 13.86 0.57 7.52
CA SER A 343 13.95 -0.19 8.77
C SER A 343 15.37 -0.04 9.36
N ASP A 344 15.51 0.26 10.66
CA ASP A 344 16.82 0.23 11.38
C ASP A 344 17.47 -1.17 11.38
N ILE A 345 16.78 -2.12 10.78
CA ILE A 345 17.16 -3.48 10.53
C ILE A 345 18.22 -3.53 9.41
N ALA A 346 19.33 -4.22 9.67
CA ALA A 346 20.36 -4.44 8.66
C ALA A 346 19.82 -5.21 7.43
N PHE A 347 20.36 -4.91 6.24
CA PHE A 347 19.84 -5.36 4.94
C PHE A 347 19.70 -6.89 4.77
N TRP A 348 20.40 -7.68 5.58
CA TRP A 348 20.39 -9.14 5.51
C TRP A 348 19.31 -9.79 6.40
N HIS A 349 18.62 -9.03 7.25
CA HIS A 349 17.54 -9.57 8.08
C HIS A 349 16.21 -9.64 7.32
N LYS A 350 15.41 -10.63 7.70
CA LYS A 350 14.02 -10.79 7.26
C LYS A 350 13.21 -9.57 7.69
N GLY A 351 12.48 -8.96 6.76
CA GLY A 351 11.70 -7.74 6.98
C GLY A 351 12.36 -6.44 6.52
N SER A 352 13.66 -6.44 6.18
CA SER A 352 14.28 -5.27 5.53
C SER A 352 13.77 -5.10 4.10
N GLU A 353 13.67 -3.85 3.63
CA GLU A 353 13.21 -3.52 2.26
C GLU A 353 14.00 -4.26 1.17
N PHE A 354 15.33 -4.35 1.32
CA PHE A 354 16.16 -5.11 0.39
C PHE A 354 15.79 -6.60 0.38
N MET A 355 15.62 -7.23 1.56
CA MET A 355 15.30 -8.65 1.63
C MET A 355 13.88 -8.93 1.11
N ASN A 356 12.92 -8.02 1.37
CA ASN A 356 11.58 -8.10 0.81
C ASN A 356 11.63 -8.03 -0.73
N GLY A 357 12.41 -7.09 -1.28
CA GLY A 357 12.66 -7.01 -2.72
C GLY A 357 13.32 -8.28 -3.29
N VAL A 358 14.32 -8.85 -2.61
CA VAL A 358 14.94 -10.11 -3.04
C VAL A 358 13.94 -11.27 -3.08
N MET A 359 13.07 -11.38 -2.07
CA MET A 359 12.03 -12.42 -2.04
C MET A 359 11.00 -12.22 -3.15
N ASP A 360 10.56 -10.98 -3.39
CA ASP A 360 9.67 -10.62 -4.52
C ASP A 360 10.30 -10.98 -5.87
N TRP A 361 11.57 -10.61 -6.08
CA TRP A 361 12.27 -10.91 -7.33
C TRP A 361 12.47 -12.42 -7.54
N LEU A 362 12.77 -13.16 -6.48
CA LEU A 362 12.89 -14.62 -6.52
C LEU A 362 11.55 -15.31 -6.76
N TYR A 363 10.47 -14.75 -6.22
CA TYR A 363 9.11 -15.25 -6.47
C TYR A 363 8.73 -15.10 -7.95
N HIS A 364 9.03 -13.95 -8.55
CA HIS A 364 8.68 -13.69 -9.95
C HIS A 364 9.66 -14.29 -10.98
N ASP A 365 10.98 -14.27 -10.73
CA ASP A 365 12.00 -14.78 -11.66
C ASP A 365 13.22 -15.36 -10.91
N PRO A 366 13.10 -16.58 -10.36
CA PRO A 366 14.21 -17.20 -9.64
C PRO A 366 15.41 -17.47 -10.56
N TYR A 367 15.18 -17.66 -11.86
CA TYR A 367 16.22 -18.02 -12.82
C TYR A 367 17.15 -16.86 -13.10
N ILE A 368 16.62 -15.68 -13.46
CA ILE A 368 17.49 -14.53 -13.75
C ILE A 368 18.21 -14.05 -12.49
N ILE A 369 17.56 -14.12 -11.33
CA ILE A 369 18.15 -13.66 -10.07
C ILE A 369 19.29 -14.60 -9.64
N ILE A 370 19.01 -15.90 -9.50
CA ILE A 370 20.01 -16.87 -9.04
C ILE A 370 21.13 -17.04 -10.08
N ALA A 371 20.77 -17.39 -11.31
CA ALA A 371 21.78 -17.66 -12.34
C ALA A 371 22.50 -16.37 -12.76
N GLY A 372 21.80 -15.24 -12.82
CA GLY A 372 22.39 -13.94 -13.12
C GLY A 372 23.38 -13.49 -12.06
N PHE A 373 23.07 -13.64 -10.78
CA PHE A 373 23.97 -13.25 -9.71
C PHE A 373 25.23 -14.13 -9.69
N LEU A 374 25.07 -15.46 -9.73
CA LEU A 374 26.19 -16.41 -9.77
C LEU A 374 27.11 -16.17 -10.98
N THR A 375 26.52 -16.06 -12.18
CA THR A 375 27.30 -15.78 -13.39
C THR A 375 27.88 -14.37 -13.39
N GLY A 376 27.20 -13.40 -12.78
CA GLY A 376 27.68 -12.05 -12.56
C GLY A 376 28.96 -12.02 -11.72
N MET A 377 29.01 -12.75 -10.61
CA MET A 377 30.22 -12.90 -9.80
C MET A 377 31.39 -13.51 -10.60
N LEU A 378 31.12 -14.53 -11.42
CA LEU A 378 32.14 -15.11 -12.30
C LEU A 378 32.64 -14.11 -13.34
N VAL A 379 31.75 -13.30 -13.93
CA VAL A 379 32.12 -12.24 -14.88
C VAL A 379 32.93 -11.14 -14.19
N VAL A 380 32.62 -10.79 -12.94
CA VAL A 380 33.42 -9.86 -12.12
C VAL A 380 34.84 -10.38 -11.95
N VAL A 381 35.02 -11.63 -11.54
CA VAL A 381 36.35 -12.25 -11.43
C VAL A 381 37.06 -12.28 -12.79
N TRP A 382 36.33 -12.61 -13.86
CA TRP A 382 36.89 -12.65 -15.22
C TRP A 382 37.36 -11.27 -15.70
N SER A 383 36.71 -10.18 -15.25
CA SER A 383 37.04 -8.81 -15.63
C SER A 383 38.42 -8.33 -15.12
N LEU A 384 38.99 -9.02 -14.12
CA LEU A 384 40.35 -8.77 -13.64
C LEU A 384 41.36 -8.95 -14.77
N GLY A 385 41.22 -10.03 -15.55
CA GLY A 385 42.04 -10.33 -16.74
C GLY A 385 41.49 -9.75 -18.04
N ARG A 386 40.17 -9.57 -18.17
CA ARG A 386 39.50 -9.05 -19.38
C ARG A 386 39.02 -7.61 -19.19
N LYS A 387 39.87 -6.65 -19.57
CA LYS A 387 39.59 -5.20 -19.39
C LYS A 387 38.29 -4.73 -20.04
N ASP A 388 37.91 -5.36 -21.14
CA ASP A 388 36.68 -5.10 -21.87
C ASP A 388 35.41 -5.48 -21.10
N LEU A 389 35.48 -6.34 -20.08
CA LEU A 389 34.34 -6.68 -19.21
C LEU A 389 34.14 -5.68 -18.07
N ARG A 390 35.13 -4.82 -17.78
CA ARG A 390 35.11 -3.97 -16.57
C ARG A 390 33.94 -2.99 -16.52
N VAL A 391 33.46 -2.46 -17.65
CA VAL A 391 32.29 -1.55 -17.66
C VAL A 391 31.03 -2.29 -17.21
N ILE A 392 30.83 -3.51 -17.70
CA ILE A 392 29.69 -4.37 -17.31
C ILE A 392 29.82 -4.77 -15.84
N SER A 393 30.99 -5.28 -15.44
CA SER A 393 31.24 -5.74 -14.07
C SER A 393 31.09 -4.63 -13.04
N LEU A 394 31.68 -3.46 -13.28
CA LEU A 394 31.58 -2.33 -12.36
C LEU A 394 30.18 -1.75 -12.33
N GLY A 395 29.48 -1.69 -13.46
CA GLY A 395 28.07 -1.30 -13.50
C GLY A 395 27.22 -2.18 -12.58
N MET A 396 27.37 -3.50 -12.67
CA MET A 396 26.68 -4.43 -11.77
C MET A 396 27.09 -4.26 -10.30
N ILE A 397 28.39 -4.16 -10.01
CA ILE A 397 28.88 -4.06 -8.64
C ILE A 397 28.33 -2.80 -7.96
N PHE A 398 28.50 -1.63 -8.60
CA PHE A 398 28.04 -0.37 -8.01
C PHE A 398 26.52 -0.35 -7.87
N PHE A 399 25.79 -0.90 -8.83
CA PHE A 399 24.34 -0.97 -8.75
C PHE A 399 23.84 -1.97 -7.71
N PHE A 400 24.53 -3.11 -7.54
CA PHE A 400 24.24 -4.05 -6.45
C PHE A 400 24.50 -3.41 -5.08
N PHE A 401 25.61 -2.71 -4.89
CA PHE A 401 25.87 -1.96 -3.65
C PHE A 401 24.84 -0.86 -3.39
N TYR A 402 24.31 -0.23 -4.44
CA TYR A 402 23.20 0.70 -4.30
C TYR A 402 21.93 0.02 -3.76
N LEU A 403 21.64 -1.22 -4.17
CA LEU A 403 20.50 -2.00 -3.65
C LEU A 403 20.71 -2.46 -2.21
N LEU A 404 21.95 -2.70 -1.75
CA LEU A 404 22.24 -3.16 -0.39
C LEU A 404 21.99 -2.12 0.72
N ARG A 405 21.65 -0.88 0.37
CA ARG A 405 21.32 0.13 1.39
C ARG A 405 20.05 -0.29 2.14
N SER A 406 20.07 -0.23 3.46
CA SER A 406 18.90 -0.53 4.32
C SER A 406 17.80 0.54 4.26
N ASN A 407 18.01 1.62 3.50
CA ASN A 407 16.99 2.63 3.22
C ASN A 407 15.96 2.09 2.21
N ILE A 408 15.16 2.99 1.63
CA ILE A 408 14.05 2.61 0.77
C ILE A 408 14.54 2.01 -0.56
N VAL A 409 14.17 0.74 -0.77
CA VAL A 409 14.42 -0.07 -1.96
C VAL A 409 13.07 -0.52 -2.50
N LEU A 410 12.64 0.07 -3.62
CA LEU A 410 11.39 -0.31 -4.27
C LEU A 410 11.63 -1.54 -5.15
N ASN A 411 10.63 -2.41 -5.29
CA ASN A 411 10.77 -3.67 -6.03
C ASN A 411 11.23 -3.46 -7.48
N PHE A 412 10.82 -2.39 -8.15
CA PHE A 412 11.26 -2.11 -9.52
C PHE A 412 12.70 -1.58 -9.65
N TYR A 413 13.42 -1.31 -8.54
CA TYR A 413 14.83 -0.89 -8.59
C TYR A 413 15.76 -1.97 -9.17
N ILE A 414 15.31 -3.22 -9.33
CA ILE A 414 16.08 -4.27 -10.02
C ILE A 414 16.24 -4.04 -11.53
N VAL A 415 15.37 -3.23 -12.14
CA VAL A 415 15.29 -3.00 -13.59
C VAL A 415 16.66 -2.74 -14.26
N PRO A 416 17.52 -1.85 -13.72
CA PRO A 416 18.80 -1.56 -14.36
C PRO A 416 19.80 -2.73 -14.31
N LEU A 417 19.60 -3.72 -13.43
CA LEU A 417 20.49 -4.87 -13.29
C LEU A 417 20.15 -6.00 -14.27
N ILE A 418 18.87 -6.20 -14.58
CA ILE A 418 18.34 -7.24 -15.51
C ILE A 418 19.17 -7.39 -16.80
N PRO A 419 19.46 -6.32 -17.59
CA PRO A 419 20.22 -6.47 -18.84
C PRO A 419 21.68 -6.91 -18.62
N PHE A 420 22.28 -6.57 -17.48
CA PHE A 420 23.64 -6.99 -17.15
C PHE A 420 23.67 -8.45 -16.65
N LEU A 421 22.65 -8.89 -15.92
CA LEU A 421 22.48 -10.30 -15.53
C LEU A 421 22.29 -11.18 -16.77
N ALA A 422 21.39 -10.79 -17.68
CA ALA A 422 21.17 -11.49 -18.95
C ALA A 422 22.45 -11.61 -19.79
N LEU A 423 23.25 -10.53 -19.85
CA LEU A 423 24.55 -10.53 -20.52
C LEU A 423 25.57 -11.45 -19.83
N SER A 424 25.59 -11.47 -18.49
CA SER A 424 26.51 -12.29 -17.70
C SER A 424 26.23 -13.78 -17.87
N ILE A 425 24.96 -14.18 -17.84
CA ILE A 425 24.54 -15.55 -18.13
C ILE A 425 25.03 -15.95 -19.52
N ALA A 426 24.73 -15.15 -20.54
CA ALA A 426 25.11 -15.44 -21.93
C ALA A 426 26.63 -15.59 -22.12
N LEU A 427 27.44 -14.76 -21.43
CA LEU A 427 28.91 -14.82 -21.48
C LEU A 427 29.48 -16.11 -20.87
N ILE A 428 28.97 -16.51 -19.70
CA ILE A 428 29.43 -17.74 -19.01
C ILE A 428 28.98 -18.99 -19.76
N VAL A 429 27.75 -18.99 -20.26
CA VAL A 429 27.19 -20.09 -21.05
C VAL A 429 28.00 -20.33 -22.32
N GLU A 430 28.33 -19.27 -23.06
CA GLU A 430 29.16 -19.40 -24.25
C GLU A 430 30.56 -19.95 -23.90
N ARG A 431 31.11 -19.58 -22.74
CA ARG A 431 32.40 -20.09 -22.27
C ARG A 431 32.34 -21.58 -21.93
N LEU A 432 31.30 -22.02 -21.21
CA LEU A 432 31.08 -23.42 -20.86
C LEU A 432 30.80 -24.28 -22.10
N ALA A 433 29.95 -23.80 -23.01
CA ALA A 433 29.66 -24.50 -24.26
C ALA A 433 30.92 -24.68 -25.11
N ARG A 434 31.82 -23.69 -25.15
CA ARG A 434 33.12 -23.84 -25.84
C ARG A 434 34.05 -24.86 -25.17
N TYR A 435 33.99 -24.95 -23.84
CA TYR A 435 34.78 -25.90 -23.07
C TYR A 435 34.28 -27.34 -23.30
N ILE A 436 32.96 -27.55 -23.29
CA ILE A 436 32.33 -28.88 -23.48
C ILE A 436 32.44 -29.35 -24.94
N ALA A 437 32.35 -28.44 -25.92
CA ALA A 437 32.26 -28.80 -27.34
C ALA A 437 33.57 -29.27 -28.00
N ASP A 438 34.65 -29.39 -27.23
CA ASP A 438 35.99 -29.89 -27.57
C ASP A 438 36.36 -29.79 -29.07
N GLY A 439 36.86 -28.62 -29.49
CA GLY A 439 37.46 -28.37 -30.80
C GLY A 439 36.53 -28.30 -32.03
N TYR A 440 35.31 -28.83 -31.97
CA TYR A 440 34.42 -28.91 -33.15
C TYR A 440 33.35 -27.81 -33.18
N GLN A 441 33.43 -26.91 -34.17
CA GLN A 441 32.47 -25.80 -34.34
C GLN A 441 31.00 -26.25 -34.44
N LYS A 442 30.71 -27.40 -35.08
CA LYS A 442 29.34 -27.92 -35.19
C LYS A 442 28.78 -28.38 -33.84
N ARG A 443 29.60 -29.05 -33.00
CA ARG A 443 29.22 -29.44 -31.64
C ARG A 443 28.95 -28.21 -30.78
N PHE A 444 29.78 -27.18 -30.91
CA PHE A 444 29.60 -25.91 -30.18
C PHE A 444 28.26 -25.23 -30.48
N VAL A 445 27.89 -25.11 -31.77
CA VAL A 445 26.60 -24.51 -32.17
C VAL A 445 25.44 -25.34 -31.63
N PHE A 446 25.50 -26.68 -31.75
CA PHE A 446 24.46 -27.58 -31.28
C PHE A 446 24.28 -27.51 -29.76
N THR A 447 25.36 -27.61 -28.98
CA THR A 447 25.31 -27.47 -27.51
C THR A 447 24.78 -26.11 -27.08
N SER A 448 25.18 -25.03 -27.78
CA SER A 448 24.66 -23.68 -27.51
C SER A 448 23.16 -23.59 -27.79
N MET A 449 22.66 -24.18 -28.89
CA MET A 449 21.24 -24.19 -29.24
C MET A 449 20.40 -24.99 -28.25
N ILE A 450 20.88 -26.17 -27.80
CA ILE A 450 20.19 -26.95 -26.76
C ILE A 450 20.10 -26.13 -25.47
N PHE A 451 21.19 -25.48 -25.08
CA PHE A 451 21.17 -24.65 -23.88
C PHE A 451 20.20 -23.47 -24.02
N VAL A 452 20.19 -22.77 -25.16
CA VAL A 452 19.20 -21.71 -25.44
C VAL A 452 17.79 -22.26 -25.29
N LEU A 453 17.51 -23.44 -25.86
CA LEU A 453 16.20 -24.06 -25.78
C LEU A 453 15.81 -24.39 -24.33
N ILE A 454 16.72 -24.98 -23.54
CA ILE A 454 16.48 -25.28 -22.12
C ILE A 454 16.18 -24.00 -21.35
N VAL A 455 16.95 -22.93 -21.55
CA VAL A 455 16.72 -21.64 -20.87
C VAL A 455 15.41 -21.01 -21.29
N VAL A 456 15.09 -21.01 -22.59
CA VAL A 456 13.80 -20.50 -23.09
C VAL A 456 12.65 -21.29 -22.50
N VAL A 457 12.72 -22.62 -22.48
CA VAL A 457 11.68 -23.47 -21.88
C VAL A 457 11.56 -23.22 -20.38
N ALA A 458 12.68 -23.14 -19.66
CA ALA A 458 12.70 -22.88 -18.22
C ALA A 458 12.17 -21.49 -17.86
N MET A 459 12.35 -20.48 -18.72
CA MET A 459 11.85 -19.12 -18.50
C MET A 459 10.40 -18.94 -18.98
N VAL A 460 10.01 -19.59 -20.07
CA VAL A 460 8.68 -19.42 -20.69
C VAL A 460 7.59 -20.25 -20.00
N LEU A 461 7.90 -21.48 -19.54
CA LEU A 461 6.88 -22.32 -18.90
C LEU A 461 6.33 -21.70 -17.59
N PRO A 462 7.16 -21.14 -16.69
CA PRO A 462 6.65 -20.51 -15.47
C PRO A 462 5.95 -19.17 -15.73
N THR A 463 6.28 -18.47 -16.83
CA THR A 463 5.69 -17.18 -17.19
C THR A 463 4.35 -17.28 -17.91
N GLN A 464 3.84 -18.48 -18.20
CA GLN A 464 2.54 -18.64 -18.86
C GLN A 464 1.43 -17.88 -18.13
N LYS A 465 1.47 -17.84 -16.79
CA LYS A 465 0.51 -17.08 -15.98
C LYS A 465 0.51 -15.58 -16.35
N HIS A 466 1.67 -14.95 -16.47
CA HIS A 466 1.80 -13.51 -16.80
C HIS A 466 1.20 -13.15 -18.17
N PHE A 467 1.09 -14.11 -19.08
CA PHE A 467 0.48 -13.90 -20.39
C PHE A 467 -1.04 -14.10 -20.41
N MET A 468 -1.62 -14.67 -19.34
CA MET A 468 -3.03 -15.01 -19.27
C MET A 468 -3.80 -14.20 -18.21
N LEU A 469 -3.10 -13.64 -17.22
CA LEU A 469 -3.69 -12.79 -16.19
C LEU A 469 -4.26 -11.50 -16.77
N ASN A 470 -5.39 -11.06 -16.24
CA ASN A 470 -5.93 -9.75 -16.53
C ASN A 470 -6.02 -8.96 -15.21
N GLU A 471 -5.08 -8.05 -14.98
CA GLU A 471 -5.01 -7.27 -13.73
C GLU A 471 -5.49 -5.82 -13.91
N THR A 472 -5.53 -5.30 -15.15
CA THR A 472 -5.92 -3.91 -15.41
C THR A 472 -7.42 -3.73 -15.62
N GLN A 473 -8.18 -4.79 -15.91
CA GLN A 473 -9.60 -4.66 -16.25
C GLN A 473 -10.40 -3.97 -15.14
N ALA A 474 -10.20 -4.37 -13.87
CA ALA A 474 -10.87 -3.74 -12.74
C ALA A 474 -10.56 -2.23 -12.63
N GLN A 475 -9.32 -1.84 -12.94
CA GLN A 475 -8.89 -0.44 -12.94
C GLN A 475 -9.53 0.36 -14.08
N ILE A 476 -9.58 -0.21 -15.29
CA ILE A 476 -10.20 0.40 -16.47
C ILE A 476 -11.71 0.57 -16.25
N ASP A 477 -12.37 -0.47 -15.74
CA ASP A 477 -13.81 -0.45 -15.49
C ASP A 477 -14.20 0.57 -14.43
N ALA A 478 -13.40 0.72 -13.36
CA ALA A 478 -13.60 1.76 -12.36
C ALA A 478 -13.52 3.17 -12.97
N VAL A 479 -12.52 3.44 -13.82
CA VAL A 479 -12.36 4.74 -14.49
C VAL A 479 -13.58 5.07 -15.37
N HIS A 480 -14.04 4.11 -16.18
CA HIS A 480 -15.21 4.30 -17.03
C HIS A 480 -16.51 4.43 -16.22
N TRP A 481 -16.64 3.68 -15.12
CA TRP A 481 -17.80 3.75 -14.24
C TRP A 481 -17.93 5.12 -13.59
N VAL A 482 -16.84 5.68 -13.05
CA VAL A 482 -16.84 7.03 -12.45
C VAL A 482 -17.22 8.09 -13.49
N LYS A 483 -16.61 8.05 -14.68
CA LYS A 483 -16.95 8.95 -15.79
C LYS A 483 -18.44 8.89 -16.15
N LYS A 484 -19.05 7.71 -16.07
CA LYS A 484 -20.46 7.54 -16.41
C LYS A 484 -21.38 8.04 -15.28
N HIS A 485 -21.14 7.65 -14.03
CA HIS A 485 -22.11 7.76 -12.94
C HIS A 485 -21.87 8.90 -11.95
N VAL A 486 -20.63 9.38 -11.79
CA VAL A 486 -20.29 10.40 -10.78
C VAL A 486 -20.46 11.81 -11.36
N PRO A 487 -21.01 12.78 -10.61
CA PRO A 487 -21.12 14.18 -11.04
C PRO A 487 -19.74 14.85 -11.08
N THR A 488 -19.49 15.72 -12.05
CA THR A 488 -18.19 16.41 -12.24
C THR A 488 -17.84 17.41 -11.15
N SER A 489 -18.82 17.80 -10.33
CA SER A 489 -18.62 18.66 -9.15
C SER A 489 -18.18 17.91 -7.91
N ALA A 490 -18.18 16.57 -7.92
CA ALA A 490 -17.75 15.78 -6.78
C ALA A 490 -16.25 15.93 -6.53
N LYS A 491 -15.87 15.96 -5.25
CA LYS A 491 -14.48 15.81 -4.81
C LYS A 491 -14.19 14.32 -4.61
N ILE A 492 -13.18 13.80 -5.29
CA ILE A 492 -12.91 12.36 -5.41
C ILE A 492 -11.45 12.13 -5.06
N ALA A 493 -11.18 11.28 -4.07
CA ALA A 493 -9.84 10.76 -3.82
C ALA A 493 -9.58 9.55 -4.74
N ILE A 494 -8.49 9.57 -5.50
CA ILE A 494 -8.21 8.59 -6.57
C ILE A 494 -6.78 8.04 -6.50
N ASP A 495 -6.54 6.86 -7.07
CA ASP A 495 -5.20 6.39 -7.45
C ASP A 495 -4.59 7.26 -8.57
N ASP A 496 -3.26 7.32 -8.63
CA ASP A 496 -2.49 8.14 -9.59
C ASP A 496 -2.82 7.87 -11.06
N TYR A 497 -3.07 6.60 -11.42
CA TYR A 497 -3.30 6.20 -12.81
C TYR A 497 -4.56 6.82 -13.42
N MET A 498 -5.52 7.23 -12.59
CA MET A 498 -6.79 7.80 -13.05
C MET A 498 -6.69 9.30 -13.35
N TYR A 499 -5.69 10.00 -12.80
CA TYR A 499 -5.66 11.46 -12.76
C TYR A 499 -5.82 12.10 -14.15
N THR A 500 -5.00 11.67 -15.11
CA THR A 500 -4.99 12.25 -16.46
C THR A 500 -6.30 11.95 -17.21
N ASP A 501 -6.86 10.76 -17.00
CA ASP A 501 -8.09 10.32 -17.66
C ASP A 501 -9.30 11.11 -17.14
N TYR A 502 -9.31 11.52 -15.87
CA TYR A 502 -10.33 12.39 -15.31
C TYR A 502 -10.16 13.88 -15.65
N HIS A 503 -8.94 14.34 -15.89
CA HIS A 503 -8.62 15.76 -16.15
C HIS A 503 -8.59 16.17 -17.62
N ASP A 504 -8.78 15.24 -18.56
CA ASP A 504 -8.76 15.55 -19.99
C ASP A 504 -10.10 15.23 -20.67
N ALA A 505 -10.70 16.24 -21.31
CA ALA A 505 -11.96 16.11 -22.03
C ALA A 505 -11.87 15.21 -23.27
N ARG A 506 -10.67 14.82 -23.72
CA ARG A 506 -10.50 13.90 -24.86
C ARG A 506 -10.73 12.44 -24.47
N PHE A 507 -10.76 12.12 -23.18
CA PHE A 507 -10.99 10.77 -22.69
C PHE A 507 -12.49 10.48 -22.42
N GLY A 508 -12.95 9.33 -22.90
CA GLY A 508 -14.30 8.82 -22.62
C GLY A 508 -15.41 9.72 -23.15
N ASN A 509 -16.33 10.10 -22.26
CA ASN A 509 -17.55 10.87 -22.57
C ASN A 509 -17.38 12.40 -22.51
N GLY A 510 -16.14 12.91 -22.43
CA GLY A 510 -15.86 14.34 -22.40
C GLY A 510 -16.05 15.07 -21.07
N LYS A 511 -16.53 14.37 -20.02
CA LYS A 511 -16.59 14.94 -18.67
C LYS A 511 -15.18 15.18 -18.11
N VAL A 512 -14.99 16.28 -17.39
CA VAL A 512 -13.74 16.61 -16.69
C VAL A 512 -14.04 16.76 -15.21
N PHE A 513 -13.27 16.12 -14.34
CA PHE A 513 -13.40 16.20 -12.89
C PHE A 513 -12.24 17.03 -12.35
N ASN A 514 -12.52 18.30 -12.01
CA ASN A 514 -11.49 19.24 -11.54
C ASN A 514 -11.01 18.96 -10.11
N HIS A 515 -11.72 18.12 -9.36
CA HIS A 515 -11.44 17.76 -7.97
C HIS A 515 -11.29 16.25 -7.81
N ALA A 516 -10.69 15.58 -8.81
CA ALA A 516 -10.31 14.17 -8.72
C ALA A 516 -8.83 14.09 -8.34
N ASP A 517 -8.52 14.26 -7.06
CA ASP A 517 -7.15 14.43 -6.59
C ASP A 517 -6.54 13.10 -6.11
N ILE A 518 -5.23 12.96 -6.34
CA ILE A 518 -4.48 11.76 -5.96
C ILE A 518 -4.47 11.65 -4.43
N PHE A 519 -4.86 10.51 -3.86
CA PHE A 519 -5.00 10.38 -2.40
C PHE A 519 -3.69 10.71 -1.66
N TRP A 520 -2.52 10.35 -2.21
CA TRP A 520 -1.23 10.72 -1.64
C TRP A 520 -1.02 12.23 -1.59
N LYS A 521 -1.57 12.99 -2.54
CA LYS A 521 -1.47 14.45 -2.58
C LYS A 521 -2.47 15.09 -1.64
N ILE A 522 -3.67 14.52 -1.48
CA ILE A 522 -4.59 14.92 -0.41
C ILE A 522 -3.95 14.69 0.98
N GLU A 523 -3.15 13.62 1.12
CA GLU A 523 -2.47 13.27 2.36
C GLU A 523 -1.22 14.13 2.64
N SER A 524 -0.37 14.36 1.64
CA SER A 524 0.96 14.94 1.87
C SER A 524 1.12 16.40 1.48
N ASP A 525 0.22 16.97 0.66
CA ASP A 525 0.30 18.36 0.20
C ASP A 525 -0.69 19.22 0.99
N PRO A 526 -0.22 20.06 1.94
CA PRO A 526 -1.09 20.91 2.74
C PRO A 526 -1.92 21.87 1.89
N GLN A 527 -1.43 22.28 0.72
CA GLN A 527 -2.18 23.16 -0.15
C GLN A 527 -3.41 22.46 -0.72
N VAL A 528 -3.26 21.21 -1.16
CA VAL A 528 -4.41 20.41 -1.64
C VAL A 528 -5.39 20.18 -0.49
N ARG A 529 -4.88 19.72 0.66
CA ARG A 529 -5.71 19.40 1.82
C ARG A 529 -6.47 20.62 2.35
N ASN A 530 -5.81 21.76 2.47
CA ASN A 530 -6.40 22.98 3.03
C ASN A 530 -7.28 23.70 1.99
N ASP A 531 -6.76 23.96 0.78
CA ASP A 531 -7.45 24.82 -0.20
C ASP A 531 -8.61 24.10 -0.90
N VAL A 532 -8.48 22.78 -1.14
CA VAL A 532 -9.51 22.00 -1.85
C VAL A 532 -10.43 21.30 -0.87
N TYR A 533 -9.90 20.71 0.20
CA TYR A 533 -10.65 19.87 1.15
C TYR A 533 -10.91 20.54 2.51
N ASN A 534 -10.50 21.80 2.70
CA ASN A 534 -10.69 22.55 3.95
C ASN A 534 -10.17 21.83 5.22
N SER A 535 -9.22 20.91 5.06
CA SER A 535 -8.76 20.02 6.13
C SER A 535 -9.89 19.25 6.83
N ASP A 536 -10.98 18.99 6.12
CA ASP A 536 -12.10 18.19 6.57
C ASP A 536 -12.35 17.06 5.57
N TRP A 537 -12.04 15.83 5.99
CA TRP A 537 -12.16 14.64 5.13
C TRP A 537 -13.61 14.42 4.68
N ARG A 538 -14.60 14.92 5.43
CA ARG A 538 -16.03 14.84 5.10
C ARG A 538 -16.38 15.57 3.80
N THR A 539 -15.49 16.45 3.34
CA THR A 539 -15.66 17.13 2.06
C THR A 539 -15.35 16.22 0.87
N ILE A 540 -14.64 15.10 1.06
CA ILE A 540 -14.46 14.06 0.06
C ILE A 540 -15.83 13.40 -0.18
N ASN A 541 -16.28 13.32 -1.43
CA ASN A 541 -17.55 12.67 -1.76
C ASN A 541 -17.38 11.20 -2.13
N TYR A 542 -16.24 10.85 -2.75
CA TYR A 542 -15.96 9.49 -3.18
C TYR A 542 -14.48 9.15 -2.96
N VAL A 543 -14.20 7.90 -2.61
CA VAL A 543 -12.87 7.32 -2.61
C VAL A 543 -12.85 6.20 -3.64
N VAL A 544 -11.95 6.28 -4.61
CA VAL A 544 -11.75 5.24 -5.62
C VAL A 544 -10.38 4.62 -5.36
N GLY A 545 -10.37 3.48 -4.67
CA GLY A 545 -9.17 2.84 -4.18
C GLY A 545 -8.98 1.44 -4.76
N SER A 546 -7.78 1.15 -5.24
CA SER A 546 -7.33 -0.19 -5.61
C SER A 546 -6.79 -1.01 -4.44
N SER A 547 -6.39 -2.26 -4.67
CA SER A 547 -5.63 -3.07 -3.69
C SER A 547 -4.40 -2.32 -3.13
N THR A 548 -3.80 -1.43 -3.91
CA THR A 548 -2.67 -0.60 -3.48
C THR A 548 -3.10 0.45 -2.45
N PHE A 549 -4.23 1.11 -2.65
CA PHE A 549 -4.83 2.00 -1.65
C PHE A 549 -5.08 1.26 -0.32
N ASP A 550 -5.67 0.06 -0.40
CA ASP A 550 -5.96 -0.76 0.78
C ASP A 550 -4.70 -1.13 1.57
N THR A 551 -3.63 -1.48 0.84
CA THR A 551 -2.32 -1.77 1.43
C THR A 551 -1.75 -0.54 2.13
N HIS A 552 -1.78 0.64 1.51
CA HIS A 552 -1.28 1.86 2.16
C HIS A 552 -2.10 2.25 3.39
N ARG A 553 -3.42 2.07 3.32
CA ARG A 553 -4.33 2.28 4.46
C ARG A 553 -4.04 1.30 5.61
N SER A 554 -3.82 0.02 5.32
CA SER A 554 -3.52 -0.99 6.36
C SER A 554 -2.18 -0.75 7.06
N HIS A 555 -1.22 -0.10 6.39
CA HIS A 555 0.05 0.32 6.98
C HIS A 555 -0.01 1.69 7.68
N GLY A 556 -1.21 2.29 7.84
CA GLY A 556 -1.40 3.55 8.55
C GLY A 556 -0.83 4.77 7.81
N GLN A 557 -0.62 4.69 6.49
CA GLN A 557 0.02 5.76 5.71
C GLN A 557 -0.97 6.82 5.19
N LEU A 558 -2.27 6.56 5.30
CA LEU A 558 -3.36 7.39 4.77
C LEU A 558 -4.35 7.70 5.88
N GLU A 559 -4.03 8.64 6.76
CA GLU A 559 -4.88 9.02 7.89
C GLU A 559 -6.11 9.80 7.39
N PHE A 560 -5.90 10.91 6.69
CA PHE A 560 -7.00 11.79 6.26
C PHE A 560 -7.92 11.13 5.23
N VAL A 561 -7.37 10.52 4.18
CA VAL A 561 -8.18 9.82 3.17
C VAL A 561 -8.72 8.50 3.72
N GLY A 562 -8.00 7.86 4.66
CA GLY A 562 -8.45 6.65 5.35
C GLY A 562 -9.71 6.89 6.17
N GLU A 563 -9.82 8.02 6.88
CA GLU A 563 -11.03 8.41 7.62
C GLU A 563 -12.25 8.55 6.70
N ALA A 564 -12.09 9.17 5.53
CA ALA A 564 -13.13 9.25 4.51
C ALA A 564 -13.54 7.87 3.99
N ALA A 565 -12.57 6.99 3.70
CA ALA A 565 -12.84 5.64 3.23
C ALA A 565 -13.53 4.76 4.28
N SER A 566 -13.16 4.91 5.56
CA SER A 566 -13.80 4.23 6.68
C SER A 566 -15.21 4.75 6.96
N SER A 567 -15.56 5.96 6.50
CA SER A 567 -16.90 6.56 6.61
C SER A 567 -17.64 6.53 5.27
N ALA A 568 -17.46 5.46 4.50
CA ALA A 568 -18.01 5.35 3.16
C ALA A 568 -18.71 4.01 2.93
N VAL A 569 -19.76 4.05 2.10
CA VAL A 569 -20.45 2.86 1.61
C VAL A 569 -19.79 2.41 0.31
N GLU A 570 -19.44 1.12 0.20
CA GLU A 570 -19.04 0.54 -1.07
C GLU A 570 -20.23 0.53 -2.05
N ILE A 571 -20.11 1.28 -3.15
CA ILE A 571 -21.16 1.38 -4.18
C ILE A 571 -20.95 0.32 -5.27
N VAL A 572 -19.69 0.07 -5.62
CA VAL A 572 -19.32 -0.93 -6.61
C VAL A 572 -17.89 -1.40 -6.37
N LYS A 573 -17.67 -2.69 -6.64
CA LYS A 573 -16.38 -3.35 -6.62
C LYS A 573 -16.15 -4.03 -7.96
N PHE A 574 -14.99 -3.77 -8.55
CA PHE A 574 -14.50 -4.45 -9.75
C PHE A 574 -13.38 -5.41 -9.35
N VAL A 575 -13.44 -6.64 -9.86
CA VAL A 575 -12.45 -7.69 -9.60
C VAL A 575 -11.94 -8.18 -10.94
N SER A 576 -10.63 -8.38 -11.05
CA SER A 576 -9.97 -8.62 -12.33
C SER A 576 -10.05 -10.08 -12.80
N ASP A 577 -10.13 -11.05 -11.87
CA ASP A 577 -10.26 -12.49 -12.10
C ASP A 577 -11.05 -13.16 -10.95
N ASP A 578 -11.63 -14.35 -11.13
CA ASP A 578 -12.44 -15.08 -10.10
C ASP A 578 -11.59 -15.77 -9.01
N THR A 579 -10.36 -15.32 -8.78
CA THR A 579 -9.44 -15.91 -7.80
C THR A 579 -9.37 -15.09 -6.51
N ALA A 580 -9.12 -15.74 -5.37
CA ALA A 580 -8.99 -15.07 -4.06
C ALA A 580 -7.94 -13.94 -4.02
N ASP A 581 -6.91 -14.01 -4.88
CA ASP A 581 -5.81 -13.04 -4.96
C ASP A 581 -5.99 -11.99 -6.08
N ALA A 582 -7.18 -11.88 -6.68
CA ALA A 582 -7.39 -11.00 -7.84
C ALA A 582 -7.27 -9.51 -7.48
N TYR A 583 -6.73 -8.73 -8.43
CA TYR A 583 -6.64 -7.28 -8.27
C TYR A 583 -8.04 -6.67 -8.24
N GLN A 584 -8.31 -5.82 -7.25
CA GLN A 584 -9.62 -5.23 -7.04
C GLN A 584 -9.55 -3.70 -7.03
N THR A 585 -10.62 -3.06 -7.48
CA THR A 585 -10.81 -1.62 -7.37
C THR A 585 -12.21 -1.33 -6.87
N ARG A 586 -12.31 -0.52 -5.83
CA ARG A 586 -13.56 -0.21 -5.13
C ARG A 586 -13.90 1.26 -5.28
N ILE A 587 -15.19 1.54 -5.41
CA ILE A 587 -15.73 2.89 -5.39
C ILE A 587 -16.56 3.03 -4.14
N LEU A 588 -16.06 3.82 -3.21
CA LEU A 588 -16.68 4.11 -1.94
C LEU A 588 -17.33 5.50 -2.04
N LYS A 589 -18.59 5.63 -1.65
CA LYS A 589 -19.26 6.92 -1.50
C LYS A 589 -19.20 7.32 -0.04
N VAL A 590 -18.51 8.41 0.24
CA VAL A 590 -18.37 8.95 1.59
C VAL A 590 -19.73 9.46 2.04
N ASP A 591 -20.13 9.01 3.21
CA ASP A 591 -21.29 9.48 3.93
C ASP A 591 -20.79 10.07 5.25
N PRO A 592 -20.71 11.40 5.37
CA PRO A 592 -20.18 12.07 6.57
C PRO A 592 -20.91 11.73 7.87
N ASP A 593 -22.16 11.25 7.74
CA ASP A 593 -23.00 10.83 8.86
C ASP A 593 -22.85 9.32 9.13
N MET A 594 -22.25 8.58 8.19
CA MET A 594 -21.88 7.17 8.35
C MET A 594 -20.65 7.08 9.26
N PRO A 595 -20.69 6.25 10.29
CA PRO A 595 -19.67 6.32 11.32
C PRO A 595 -18.45 5.48 10.91
N VAL A 596 -17.26 6.12 10.95
CA VAL A 596 -15.93 5.58 10.62
C VAL A 596 -15.80 4.13 11.12
N ASP A 597 -15.52 3.18 10.24
CA ASP A 597 -15.21 1.80 10.63
C ASP A 597 -13.76 1.73 11.12
N ILE A 598 -13.61 1.55 12.43
CA ILE A 598 -12.33 1.58 13.13
C ILE A 598 -11.88 0.14 13.39
N THR A 599 -11.70 -0.65 12.33
CA THR A 599 -10.94 -1.89 12.43
C THR A 599 -9.46 -1.52 12.39
N TYR A 600 -8.83 -1.40 13.56
CA TYR A 600 -7.40 -1.10 13.66
C TYR A 600 -6.55 -2.28 13.14
N ALA A 601 -5.56 -1.96 12.30
CA ALA A 601 -4.65 -2.90 11.66
C ALA A 601 -3.53 -3.42 12.61
N HIS A 602 -3.89 -3.87 13.82
CA HIS A 602 -2.95 -4.47 14.78
C HIS A 602 -3.28 -5.94 15.10
N SER A 603 -4.05 -6.61 14.22
CA SER A 603 -4.75 -7.85 14.55
C SER A 603 -3.82 -8.94 15.07
N ASP A 604 -2.66 -9.16 14.47
CA ASP A 604 -1.88 -10.38 14.76
C ASP A 604 -1.10 -10.26 16.07
N GLU A 605 -0.52 -9.09 16.36
CA GLU A 605 0.26 -8.87 17.58
C GLU A 605 -0.65 -8.78 18.81
N ILE A 606 -1.76 -8.05 18.73
CA ILE A 606 -2.73 -7.95 19.84
C ILE A 606 -3.46 -9.29 20.03
N THR A 607 -3.77 -10.02 18.96
CA THR A 607 -4.35 -11.36 19.11
C THR A 607 -3.36 -12.30 19.81
N ASP A 608 -2.08 -12.30 19.44
CA ASP A 608 -1.06 -13.09 20.15
C ASP A 608 -0.89 -12.64 21.61
N GLN A 609 -0.99 -11.34 21.89
CA GLN A 609 -1.02 -10.80 23.25
C GLN A 609 -2.18 -11.39 24.07
N LEU A 610 -3.39 -11.45 23.52
CA LEU A 610 -4.56 -12.04 24.18
C LEU A 610 -4.35 -13.53 24.49
N TYR A 611 -3.75 -14.29 23.56
CA TYR A 611 -3.40 -15.70 23.78
C TYR A 611 -2.33 -15.88 24.85
N ARG A 612 -1.30 -15.03 24.86
CA ARG A 612 -0.25 -15.03 25.91
C ARG A 612 -0.83 -14.73 27.28
N ALA A 613 -1.64 -13.68 27.37
CA ALA A 613 -2.28 -13.28 28.62
C ALA A 613 -3.23 -14.36 29.17
N LEU A 614 -3.93 -15.10 28.31
CA LEU A 614 -4.76 -16.22 28.77
C LEU A 614 -3.91 -17.37 29.35
N ARG A 615 -2.76 -17.69 28.75
CA ARG A 615 -1.84 -18.70 29.32
C ARG A 615 -1.34 -18.29 30.70
N SER A 616 -0.99 -17.02 30.88
CA SER A 616 -0.58 -16.47 32.17
C SER A 616 -1.74 -16.46 33.17
N TYR A 617 -2.95 -16.12 32.73
CA TYR A 617 -4.15 -16.16 33.56
C TYR A 617 -4.38 -17.54 34.18
N LYS A 618 -4.22 -18.61 33.39
CA LYS A 618 -4.27 -19.99 33.91
C LYS A 618 -3.23 -20.24 35.00
N LYS A 619 -2.01 -19.75 34.81
CA LYS A 619 -0.92 -19.93 35.78
C LYS A 619 -1.16 -19.21 37.11
N PHE A 620 -1.82 -18.05 37.09
CA PHE A 620 -1.95 -17.21 38.28
C PHE A 620 -3.25 -17.46 39.06
N PHE A 621 -4.33 -17.81 38.38
CA PHE A 621 -5.67 -17.84 38.98
C PHE A 621 -6.31 -19.24 39.03
N PHE A 622 -5.78 -20.23 38.31
CA PHE A 622 -6.32 -21.59 38.37
C PHE A 622 -5.67 -22.38 39.52
N ARG A 623 -6.48 -23.12 40.28
CA ARG A 623 -6.00 -24.04 41.33
C ARG A 623 -6.19 -25.51 41.01
N THR A 624 -7.32 -25.86 40.38
CA THR A 624 -7.69 -27.24 40.04
C THR A 624 -8.03 -27.34 38.53
N TYR A 625 -8.84 -28.31 38.13
CA TYR A 625 -9.23 -28.52 36.73
C TYR A 625 -10.10 -27.40 36.14
N GLY A 626 -10.67 -26.53 36.99
CA GLY A 626 -11.47 -25.39 36.55
C GLY A 626 -11.71 -24.29 37.60
N GLN A 627 -11.17 -24.42 38.81
CA GLN A 627 -11.39 -23.42 39.86
C GLN A 627 -10.61 -22.14 39.59
N ILE A 628 -11.32 -21.01 39.48
CA ILE A 628 -10.77 -19.66 39.45
C ILE A 628 -10.72 -19.10 40.86
N VAL A 629 -9.55 -18.69 41.33
CA VAL A 629 -9.34 -18.12 42.66
C VAL A 629 -8.73 -16.74 42.55
N ASP A 630 -9.37 -15.75 43.17
CA ASP A 630 -8.76 -14.46 43.43
C ASP A 630 -7.67 -14.63 44.52
N PRO A 631 -6.39 -14.39 44.23
CA PRO A 631 -5.31 -14.59 45.19
C PRO A 631 -5.39 -13.66 46.40
N ASP A 632 -6.00 -12.48 46.26
CA ASP A 632 -6.06 -11.47 47.32
C ASP A 632 -7.11 -11.84 48.38
N THR A 633 -8.25 -12.36 47.94
CA THR A 633 -9.36 -12.75 48.83
C THR A 633 -9.40 -14.24 49.12
N SER A 634 -8.70 -15.06 48.33
CA SER A 634 -8.81 -16.53 48.31
C SER A 634 -10.23 -17.04 48.05
N LEU A 635 -11.06 -16.24 47.37
CA LEU A 635 -12.43 -16.57 47.01
C LEU A 635 -12.51 -17.10 45.57
N THR A 636 -13.48 -17.99 45.36
CA THR A 636 -14.00 -18.31 44.03
C THR A 636 -15.43 -17.78 43.96
N THR A 637 -15.72 -16.93 42.97
CA THR A 637 -17.07 -16.41 42.73
C THR A 637 -17.65 -16.97 41.44
N SER A 638 -18.98 -17.01 41.35
CA SER A 638 -19.67 -17.33 40.09
C SER A 638 -19.29 -16.35 38.97
N GLU A 639 -19.14 -15.07 39.30
CA GLU A 639 -18.62 -14.02 38.39
C GLU A 639 -17.25 -14.42 37.83
N GLY A 640 -16.34 -14.87 38.70
CA GLY A 640 -15.01 -15.20 38.24
C GLY A 640 -14.94 -16.44 37.36
N GLN A 641 -15.86 -17.37 37.58
CA GLN A 641 -16.07 -18.52 36.70
C GLN A 641 -16.64 -18.09 35.34
N SER A 642 -17.65 -17.21 35.33
CA SER A 642 -18.27 -16.71 34.10
C SER A 642 -17.26 -15.99 33.20
N TYR A 643 -16.39 -15.15 33.78
CA TYR A 643 -15.32 -14.47 33.04
C TYR A 643 -14.34 -15.46 32.39
N ALA A 644 -13.96 -16.53 33.10
CA ALA A 644 -13.08 -17.54 32.53
C ALA A 644 -13.76 -18.29 31.36
N MET A 645 -15.04 -18.64 31.49
CA MET A 645 -15.81 -19.28 30.40
C MET A 645 -15.90 -18.38 29.16
N LEU A 646 -16.27 -17.11 29.34
CA LEU A 646 -16.35 -16.13 28.25
C LEU A 646 -15.01 -15.94 27.52
N ARG A 647 -13.92 -15.80 28.28
CA ARG A 647 -12.57 -15.66 27.70
C ARG A 647 -12.18 -16.90 26.90
N SER A 648 -12.43 -18.09 27.45
CA SER A 648 -12.10 -19.36 26.80
C SER A 648 -12.86 -19.57 25.49
N VAL A 649 -14.16 -19.25 25.43
CA VAL A 649 -14.93 -19.45 24.20
C VAL A 649 -14.51 -18.46 23.09
N TRP A 650 -14.21 -17.20 23.42
CA TRP A 650 -13.76 -16.21 22.42
C TRP A 650 -12.39 -16.51 21.80
N VAL A 651 -11.54 -17.28 22.47
CA VAL A 651 -10.23 -17.69 21.93
C VAL A 651 -10.20 -19.13 21.41
N ASP A 652 -11.36 -19.80 21.35
CA ASP A 652 -11.51 -21.19 20.91
C ASP A 652 -10.78 -22.22 21.81
N ASP A 653 -10.79 -22.03 23.13
CA ASP A 653 -10.13 -22.89 24.12
C ASP A 653 -11.13 -23.80 24.86
N LYS A 654 -11.55 -24.86 24.16
CA LYS A 654 -12.58 -25.80 24.64
C LYS A 654 -12.21 -26.53 25.93
N GLU A 655 -10.96 -26.97 26.06
CA GLU A 655 -10.52 -27.75 27.23
C GLU A 655 -10.65 -26.95 28.52
N THR A 656 -10.25 -25.68 28.48
CA THR A 656 -10.36 -24.79 29.63
C THR A 656 -11.82 -24.48 29.94
N PHE A 657 -12.61 -24.21 28.90
CA PHE A 657 -14.04 -23.97 29.06
C PHE A 657 -14.74 -25.14 29.76
N ASP A 658 -14.49 -26.36 29.30
CA ASP A 658 -15.08 -27.57 29.86
C ASP A 658 -14.70 -27.76 31.33
N GLY A 659 -13.41 -27.59 31.66
CA GLY A 659 -12.94 -27.73 33.04
C GLY A 659 -13.56 -26.71 34.00
N VAL A 660 -13.63 -25.44 33.57
CA VAL A 660 -14.25 -24.33 34.33
C VAL A 660 -15.75 -24.56 34.51
N TRP A 661 -16.46 -25.00 33.47
CA TRP A 661 -17.88 -25.31 33.55
C TRP A 661 -18.15 -26.52 34.46
N GLU A 662 -17.42 -27.62 34.28
CA GLU A 662 -17.55 -28.82 35.12
C GLU A 662 -17.28 -28.48 36.59
N TRP A 663 -16.22 -27.70 36.89
CA TRP A 663 -15.95 -27.27 38.26
C TRP A 663 -17.10 -26.43 38.84
N THR A 664 -17.66 -25.53 38.04
CA THR A 664 -18.80 -24.68 38.43
C THR A 664 -20.03 -25.52 38.76
N GLN A 665 -20.34 -26.54 37.95
CA GLN A 665 -21.44 -27.47 38.23
C GLN A 665 -21.19 -28.26 39.51
N ASP A 666 -19.98 -28.79 39.68
CA ASP A 666 -19.61 -29.63 40.82
C ASP A 666 -19.58 -28.87 42.16
N HIS A 667 -19.35 -27.55 42.15
CA HIS A 667 -19.05 -26.78 43.36
C HIS A 667 -20.00 -25.61 43.64
N LEU A 668 -20.64 -25.04 42.62
CA LEU A 668 -21.51 -23.86 42.75
C LEU A 668 -22.97 -24.13 42.37
N GLN A 669 -23.27 -25.13 41.53
CA GLN A 669 -24.64 -25.45 41.11
C GLN A 669 -25.37 -26.38 42.11
N PHE A 670 -25.42 -25.98 43.38
CA PHE A 670 -26.02 -26.76 44.49
C PHE A 670 -27.43 -26.30 44.92
N ARG A 671 -27.99 -25.29 44.24
CA ARG A 671 -29.28 -24.71 44.61
C ARG A 671 -30.41 -25.71 44.36
N ILE A 672 -31.36 -25.76 45.30
CA ILE A 672 -32.53 -26.66 45.20
C ILE A 672 -33.71 -25.83 44.69
N GLY A 673 -34.22 -26.19 43.51
CA GLY A 673 -35.45 -25.61 42.94
C GLY A 673 -35.24 -24.69 41.75
N ASP A 674 -34.00 -24.37 41.42
CA ASP A 674 -33.57 -23.63 40.22
C ASP A 674 -32.21 -24.18 39.74
N ASN A 675 -31.77 -23.77 38.55
CA ASN A 675 -30.50 -24.11 37.92
C ASN A 675 -29.49 -22.96 38.02
N LEU A 676 -29.76 -21.92 38.82
CA LEU A 676 -28.89 -20.76 39.00
C LEU A 676 -27.62 -21.14 39.79
N ILE A 677 -26.59 -20.31 39.70
CA ILE A 677 -25.26 -20.63 40.20
C ILE A 677 -25.02 -19.91 41.53
N SER A 678 -24.62 -20.66 42.56
CA SER A 678 -24.27 -20.07 43.85
C SER A 678 -23.05 -19.16 43.71
N TRP A 679 -23.05 -18.01 44.38
CA TRP A 679 -22.11 -16.96 44.06
C TRP A 679 -20.75 -17.06 44.78
N LYS A 680 -20.66 -17.73 45.94
CA LYS A 680 -19.46 -17.66 46.79
C LYS A 680 -18.97 -19.01 47.32
N TRP A 681 -17.74 -19.35 46.95
CA TRP A 681 -16.99 -20.49 47.46
C TRP A 681 -15.71 -20.02 48.16
N ALA A 682 -15.48 -20.50 49.38
CA ALA A 682 -14.33 -20.15 50.20
C ALA A 682 -13.93 -21.29 51.13
N LEU A 683 -12.64 -21.41 51.44
CA LEU A 683 -12.11 -22.43 52.36
C LEU A 683 -12.56 -23.86 51.98
N ASP A 684 -12.54 -24.17 50.69
CA ASP A 684 -12.95 -25.46 50.12
C ASP A 684 -14.37 -25.91 50.47
N LYS A 685 -15.29 -24.94 50.62
CA LYS A 685 -16.73 -25.18 50.76
C LYS A 685 -17.56 -24.06 50.15
N LEU A 686 -18.85 -24.36 49.89
CA LEU A 686 -19.84 -23.36 49.54
C LEU A 686 -20.10 -22.47 50.77
N GLU A 687 -19.80 -21.18 50.65
CA GLU A 687 -19.95 -20.23 51.76
C GLU A 687 -21.32 -19.55 51.72
N ASP A 688 -21.78 -19.16 50.53
CA ASP A 688 -23.10 -18.57 50.31
C ASP A 688 -23.74 -19.17 49.06
N SER A 689 -24.94 -19.73 49.25
CA SER A 689 -25.72 -20.39 48.20
C SER A 689 -26.56 -19.43 47.34
N SER A 690 -26.62 -18.13 47.67
CA SER A 690 -27.34 -17.13 46.87
C SER A 690 -26.77 -17.04 45.45
N ASN A 691 -27.55 -16.59 44.47
CA ASN A 691 -27.02 -16.38 43.12
C ASN A 691 -26.66 -14.90 42.89
N ALA A 692 -25.82 -14.65 41.90
CA ALA A 692 -25.53 -13.31 41.38
C ALA A 692 -25.92 -13.31 39.89
N THR A 693 -26.87 -12.45 39.54
CA THR A 693 -27.56 -12.53 38.23
C THR A 693 -26.63 -12.21 37.06
N ASP A 694 -25.62 -11.37 37.26
CA ASP A 694 -24.55 -11.10 36.28
C ASP A 694 -23.77 -12.37 35.90
N ALA A 695 -23.43 -13.19 36.88
CA ALA A 695 -22.74 -14.44 36.63
C ALA A 695 -23.63 -15.44 35.89
N ASP A 696 -24.91 -15.53 36.28
CA ASP A 696 -25.87 -16.42 35.62
C ASP A 696 -26.06 -16.03 34.14
N GLU A 697 -26.21 -14.73 33.82
CA GLU A 697 -26.34 -14.25 32.44
C GLU A 697 -25.05 -14.46 31.62
N ASP A 698 -23.88 -14.23 32.21
CA ASP A 698 -22.59 -14.39 31.53
C ASP A 698 -22.30 -15.89 31.26
N ILE A 699 -22.63 -16.78 32.19
CA ILE A 699 -22.53 -18.25 32.01
C ILE A 699 -23.50 -18.72 30.92
N ALA A 700 -24.75 -18.26 30.95
CA ALA A 700 -25.75 -18.61 29.94
C ALA A 700 -25.29 -18.18 28.54
N LEU A 701 -24.77 -16.95 28.39
CA LEU A 701 -24.21 -16.49 27.12
C LEU A 701 -23.01 -17.34 26.70
N ALA A 702 -22.07 -17.61 27.61
CA ALA A 702 -20.87 -18.39 27.33
C ALA A 702 -21.21 -19.80 26.83
N LEU A 703 -22.24 -20.45 27.40
CA LEU A 703 -22.75 -21.74 26.97
C LEU A 703 -23.41 -21.69 25.58
N LEU A 704 -24.19 -20.64 25.28
CA LEU A 704 -24.72 -20.44 23.92
C LEU A 704 -23.61 -20.24 22.89
N PHE A 705 -22.59 -19.46 23.22
CA PHE A 705 -21.41 -19.30 22.38
C PHE A 705 -20.64 -20.60 22.21
N ALA A 706 -20.48 -21.39 23.27
CA ALA A 706 -19.83 -22.71 23.21
C ALA A 706 -20.60 -23.69 22.32
N TYR A 707 -21.94 -23.65 22.36
CA TYR A 707 -22.79 -24.40 21.43
C TYR A 707 -22.54 -23.97 19.98
N ALA A 708 -22.58 -22.67 19.69
CA ALA A 708 -22.37 -22.18 18.33
C ALA A 708 -20.95 -22.46 17.80
N GLN A 709 -19.95 -22.40 18.69
CA GLN A 709 -18.54 -22.60 18.35
C GLN A 709 -18.18 -24.09 18.17
N TRP A 710 -18.67 -24.98 19.05
CA TRP A 710 -18.23 -26.39 19.11
C TRP A 710 -19.32 -27.42 18.80
N GLY A 711 -20.58 -27.02 18.68
CA GLY A 711 -21.70 -27.88 18.26
C GLY A 711 -22.16 -28.94 19.27
N ASP A 712 -21.77 -28.83 20.56
CA ASP A 712 -22.19 -29.77 21.59
C ASP A 712 -23.51 -29.32 22.23
N GLU A 713 -24.58 -30.09 21.97
CA GLU A 713 -25.95 -29.83 22.44
C GLU A 713 -26.10 -29.76 23.97
N ARG A 714 -25.12 -30.28 24.73
CA ARG A 714 -25.13 -30.15 26.20
C ARG A 714 -25.07 -28.70 26.64
N TYR A 715 -24.25 -27.87 25.98
CA TYR A 715 -24.15 -26.45 26.32
C TYR A 715 -25.46 -25.72 26.07
N LEU A 716 -26.13 -25.99 24.93
CA LEU A 716 -27.44 -25.39 24.62
C LEU A 716 -28.50 -25.81 25.64
N THR A 717 -28.48 -27.08 26.06
CA THR A 717 -29.42 -27.62 27.05
C THR A 717 -29.24 -26.94 28.40
N ASP A 718 -28.00 -26.78 28.86
CA ASP A 718 -27.70 -26.15 30.14
C ASP A 718 -27.97 -24.63 30.09
N ALA A 719 -27.60 -23.96 29.00
CA ALA A 719 -27.91 -22.54 28.79
C ALA A 719 -29.41 -22.27 28.89
N LYS A 720 -30.25 -23.08 28.21
CA LYS A 720 -31.70 -22.91 28.21
C LYS A 720 -32.33 -23.02 29.60
N LYS A 721 -31.83 -23.93 30.45
CA LYS A 721 -32.32 -24.06 31.82
C LYS A 721 -31.99 -22.82 32.65
N ILE A 722 -30.75 -22.33 32.55
CA ILE A 722 -30.32 -21.12 33.27
C ILE A 722 -31.10 -19.90 32.78
N ILE A 723 -31.27 -19.74 31.46
CA ILE A 723 -32.05 -18.65 30.86
C ILE A 723 -33.51 -18.67 31.34
N ASP A 724 -34.16 -19.84 31.33
CA ASP A 724 -35.53 -20.00 31.82
C ASP A 724 -35.66 -19.56 33.28
N ASP A 725 -34.71 -19.97 34.14
CA ASP A 725 -34.71 -19.62 35.55
C ASP A 725 -34.35 -18.16 35.82
N ILE A 726 -33.48 -17.52 35.01
CA ILE A 726 -33.25 -16.07 35.07
C ILE A 726 -34.58 -15.34 34.80
N GLY A 727 -35.31 -15.75 33.76
CA GLY A 727 -36.61 -15.16 33.40
C GLY A 727 -37.67 -15.33 34.49
N ASP A 728 -37.74 -16.50 35.12
CA ASP A 728 -38.73 -16.80 36.17
C ASP A 728 -38.39 -16.19 37.53
N TYR A 729 -37.09 -16.07 37.86
CA TYR A 729 -36.66 -15.81 39.23
C TYR A 729 -35.82 -14.55 39.42
N ALA A 730 -35.17 -14.03 38.38
CA ALA A 730 -34.34 -12.83 38.45
C ALA A 730 -34.94 -11.63 37.68
N VAL A 731 -36.14 -11.76 37.12
CA VAL A 731 -36.87 -10.67 36.48
C VAL A 731 -38.24 -10.48 37.12
N VAL A 732 -38.60 -9.23 37.43
CA VAL A 732 -39.93 -8.87 37.92
C VAL A 732 -40.56 -7.78 37.06
N GLU A 733 -41.88 -7.85 36.87
CA GLU A 733 -42.64 -6.78 36.23
C GLU A 733 -43.30 -5.89 37.28
N ILE A 734 -42.95 -4.61 37.28
CA ILE A 734 -43.53 -3.59 38.18
C ILE A 734 -44.07 -2.47 37.31
N ALA A 735 -45.34 -2.12 37.49
CA ALA A 735 -46.05 -1.10 36.71
C ALA A 735 -45.88 -1.26 35.17
N GLY A 736 -45.84 -2.50 34.67
CA GLY A 736 -45.71 -2.82 33.24
C GLY A 736 -44.29 -2.74 32.68
N LYS A 737 -43.27 -2.52 33.50
CA LYS A 737 -41.84 -2.53 33.11
C LYS A 737 -41.10 -3.68 33.77
N ASN A 738 -40.17 -4.29 33.03
CA ASN A 738 -39.33 -5.37 33.53
C ASN A 738 -38.10 -4.81 34.24
N TYR A 739 -37.76 -5.40 35.39
CA TYR A 739 -36.58 -5.11 36.17
C TYR A 739 -35.79 -6.39 36.38
N VAL A 740 -34.52 -6.39 35.94
CA VAL A 740 -33.58 -7.47 36.23
C VAL A 740 -32.99 -7.19 37.60
N LEU A 741 -33.07 -8.19 38.47
CA LEU A 741 -32.71 -8.13 39.87
C LEU A 741 -31.24 -8.51 40.08
N SER A 742 -30.68 -8.18 41.24
CA SER A 742 -29.32 -8.61 41.57
C SER A 742 -29.21 -10.11 41.84
N SER A 743 -30.29 -10.72 42.30
CA SER A 743 -30.37 -12.13 42.69
C SER A 743 -31.81 -12.62 42.54
N HIS A 744 -32.05 -13.90 42.80
CA HIS A 744 -33.38 -14.47 42.84
C HIS A 744 -34.29 -13.64 43.77
N TRP A 745 -35.49 -13.26 43.28
CA TRP A 745 -36.42 -12.38 44.00
C TRP A 745 -36.74 -12.81 45.43
N LYS A 746 -36.83 -14.12 45.74
CA LYS A 746 -37.08 -14.63 47.11
C LYS A 746 -35.94 -14.33 48.10
N ILE A 747 -34.74 -14.11 47.59
CA ILE A 747 -33.57 -13.77 48.40
C ILE A 747 -33.63 -12.28 48.75
N ILE A 748 -33.95 -11.44 47.77
CA ILE A 748 -33.89 -9.97 47.91
C ILE A 748 -35.23 -9.31 48.29
N GLU A 749 -36.35 -10.04 48.28
CA GLU A 749 -37.67 -9.54 48.70
C GLU A 749 -37.73 -9.14 50.18
N GLN A 750 -36.71 -9.49 50.96
CA GLN A 750 -36.60 -9.17 52.39
C GLN A 750 -36.22 -7.70 52.66
N THR A 751 -35.90 -6.93 51.62
CA THR A 751 -35.67 -5.48 51.71
C THR A 751 -36.96 -4.69 51.50
N ASP A 752 -36.96 -3.37 51.77
CA ASP A 752 -38.14 -2.52 51.52
C ASP A 752 -38.40 -2.29 50.03
N GLY A 753 -37.47 -2.70 49.17
CA GLY A 753 -37.54 -2.66 47.70
C GLY A 753 -37.02 -3.95 47.06
N PHE A 754 -36.60 -3.87 45.81
CA PHE A 754 -35.73 -4.86 45.20
C PHE A 754 -34.36 -4.24 44.93
N LEU A 755 -33.28 -4.91 45.37
CA LEU A 755 -31.92 -4.50 45.06
C LEU A 755 -31.62 -4.76 43.59
N LEU A 756 -31.11 -3.73 42.91
CA LEU A 756 -30.71 -3.77 41.52
C LEU A 756 -29.30 -3.22 41.40
N ASN A 757 -28.43 -3.96 40.71
CA ASN A 757 -27.11 -3.49 40.32
C ASN A 757 -27.19 -3.12 38.83
N PRO A 758 -27.06 -1.82 38.45
CA PRO A 758 -27.18 -1.41 37.05
C PRO A 758 -26.22 -2.14 36.13
N SER A 759 -25.06 -2.57 36.67
CA SER A 759 -24.04 -3.30 35.94
C SER A 759 -24.44 -4.72 35.54
N TYR A 760 -25.57 -5.24 36.03
CA TYR A 760 -26.11 -6.56 35.66
C TYR A 760 -27.08 -6.47 34.48
N LEU A 761 -27.32 -5.26 33.95
CA LEU A 761 -28.17 -5.09 32.79
C LEU A 761 -27.36 -5.36 31.51
N ALA A 762 -27.62 -6.51 30.87
CA ALA A 762 -26.97 -6.97 29.64
C ALA A 762 -27.92 -7.03 28.43
N PRO A 763 -28.38 -5.88 27.87
CA PRO A 763 -29.31 -5.87 26.72
C PRO A 763 -28.88 -6.74 25.53
N ALA A 764 -27.59 -6.82 25.25
CA ALA A 764 -27.04 -7.66 24.18
C ALA A 764 -27.30 -9.15 24.42
N HIS A 765 -27.19 -9.62 25.67
CA HIS A 765 -27.40 -11.01 26.05
C HIS A 765 -28.88 -11.36 25.89
N TYR A 766 -29.77 -10.48 26.34
CA TYR A 766 -31.21 -10.70 26.26
C TYR A 766 -31.69 -10.83 24.80
N ARG A 767 -31.09 -10.10 23.85
CA ARG A 767 -31.39 -10.28 22.42
C ARG A 767 -31.06 -11.68 21.92
N ILE A 768 -29.97 -12.26 22.40
CA ILE A 768 -29.54 -13.63 22.09
C ILE A 768 -30.44 -14.63 22.81
N PHE A 769 -30.80 -14.39 24.08
CA PHE A 769 -31.69 -15.26 24.85
C PHE A 769 -33.08 -15.37 24.19
N ALA A 770 -33.56 -14.29 23.58
CA ALA A 770 -34.80 -14.28 22.80
C ALA A 770 -34.84 -15.31 21.66
N GLU A 771 -33.68 -15.75 21.16
CA GLU A 771 -33.60 -16.74 20.08
C GLU A 771 -33.81 -18.18 20.58
N VAL A 772 -33.55 -18.44 21.86
CA VAL A 772 -33.59 -19.79 22.45
C VAL A 772 -34.69 -19.99 23.49
N ASP A 773 -35.22 -18.90 24.03
CA ASP A 773 -36.31 -18.91 25.02
C ASP A 773 -37.46 -17.96 24.59
N PRO A 774 -38.53 -18.51 23.98
CA PRO A 774 -39.70 -17.72 23.61
C PRO A 774 -40.71 -17.51 24.75
N LYS A 775 -40.48 -18.09 25.94
CA LYS A 775 -41.39 -17.97 27.09
C LYS A 775 -41.38 -16.57 27.68
N HIS A 776 -40.20 -15.96 27.78
CA HIS A 776 -40.01 -14.62 28.32
C HIS A 776 -39.81 -13.58 27.20
N ASP A 777 -40.36 -12.38 27.34
CA ASP A 777 -40.15 -11.29 26.38
C ASP A 777 -38.79 -10.61 26.59
N TRP A 778 -37.72 -11.33 26.27
CA TRP A 778 -36.35 -10.84 26.39
C TRP A 778 -36.08 -9.57 25.58
N GLN A 779 -36.78 -9.37 24.47
CA GLN A 779 -36.69 -8.14 23.69
C GLN A 779 -37.30 -6.96 24.45
N LYS A 780 -38.38 -7.15 25.21
CA LYS A 780 -38.91 -6.14 26.14
C LYS A 780 -37.96 -5.91 27.30
N ILE A 781 -37.40 -6.96 27.90
CA ILE A 781 -36.40 -6.83 28.97
C ILE A 781 -35.23 -5.96 28.49
N ALA A 782 -34.64 -6.24 27.32
CA ALA A 782 -33.59 -5.40 26.73
C ALA A 782 -34.01 -3.94 26.53
N ARG A 783 -35.25 -3.69 26.09
CA ARG A 783 -35.77 -2.32 25.90
C ARG A 783 -35.98 -1.59 27.22
N ASP A 784 -36.46 -2.29 28.25
CA ASP A 784 -36.77 -1.77 29.58
C ASP A 784 -35.49 -1.53 30.39
N SER A 785 -34.44 -2.34 30.19
CA SER A 785 -33.11 -2.12 30.79
C SER A 785 -32.56 -0.72 30.48
N TYR A 786 -32.74 -0.21 29.26
CA TYR A 786 -32.32 1.17 28.92
C TYR A 786 -33.11 2.25 29.67
N ASP A 787 -34.38 2.01 29.97
CA ASP A 787 -35.18 2.93 30.77
C ASP A 787 -34.77 2.90 32.25
N VAL A 788 -34.44 1.71 32.78
CA VAL A 788 -33.88 1.55 34.12
C VAL A 788 -32.51 2.23 34.21
N LEU A 789 -31.61 1.99 33.25
CA LEU A 789 -30.30 2.63 33.19
C LEU A 789 -30.40 4.16 33.13
N ALA A 790 -31.26 4.70 32.27
CA ALA A 790 -31.47 6.14 32.18
C ALA A 790 -31.97 6.74 33.50
N ARG A 791 -32.86 6.05 34.23
CA ARG A 791 -33.33 6.51 35.54
C ARG A 791 -32.25 6.39 36.61
N ALA A 792 -31.48 5.31 36.62
CA ALA A 792 -30.37 5.11 37.56
C ALA A 792 -29.27 6.16 37.40
N SER A 793 -28.98 6.55 36.15
CA SER A 793 -28.05 7.64 35.79
C SER A 793 -28.54 9.04 36.16
N HIS A 794 -29.82 9.21 36.51
CA HIS A 794 -30.46 10.50 36.75
C HIS A 794 -31.25 10.54 38.07
N LEU A 795 -30.82 9.76 39.07
CA LEU A 795 -31.31 9.89 40.45
C LEU A 795 -31.09 11.31 40.98
N GLU A 796 -31.95 11.74 41.92
CA GLU A 796 -31.85 13.06 42.53
C GLU A 796 -30.45 13.25 43.17
N GLY A 797 -29.77 14.33 42.81
CA GLY A 797 -28.40 14.62 43.26
C GLY A 797 -27.29 14.06 42.37
N ASN A 798 -27.60 13.23 41.36
CA ASN A 798 -26.60 12.74 40.41
C ASN A 798 -26.35 13.77 39.29
N VAL A 799 -25.14 14.33 39.24
CA VAL A 799 -24.73 15.33 38.24
C VAL A 799 -23.81 14.77 37.16
N THR A 800 -23.37 13.51 37.31
CA THR A 800 -22.38 12.88 36.43
C THR A 800 -23.03 12.20 35.22
N GLY A 801 -24.29 11.79 35.34
CA GLY A 801 -24.96 10.93 34.37
C GLY A 801 -24.50 9.46 34.41
N LEU A 802 -23.53 9.13 35.27
CA LEU A 802 -23.07 7.77 35.49
C LEU A 802 -23.95 7.09 36.55
N PRO A 803 -24.33 5.80 36.38
CA PRO A 803 -25.13 5.11 37.37
C PRO A 803 -24.30 4.79 38.63
N ALA A 804 -24.96 4.65 39.77
CA ALA A 804 -24.34 4.13 40.99
C ALA A 804 -24.17 2.60 40.93
N ASP A 805 -23.33 2.04 41.80
CA ASP A 805 -23.09 0.60 41.90
C ASP A 805 -24.39 -0.16 42.27
N TRP A 806 -25.21 0.41 43.16
CA TRP A 806 -26.46 -0.19 43.60
C TRP A 806 -27.60 0.82 43.66
N VAL A 807 -28.79 0.40 43.23
CA VAL A 807 -30.04 1.16 43.37
C VAL A 807 -31.13 0.28 43.94
N LEU A 808 -32.09 0.89 44.61
CA LEU A 808 -33.28 0.22 45.13
C LEU A 808 -34.47 0.51 44.21
N VAL A 809 -35.23 -0.52 43.85
CA VAL A 809 -36.48 -0.42 43.10
C VAL A 809 -37.66 -0.53 44.05
N ASP A 810 -38.56 0.44 44.05
CA ASP A 810 -39.81 0.36 44.81
C ASP A 810 -40.74 -0.73 44.23
N LYS A 811 -41.31 -1.57 45.10
CA LYS A 811 -42.06 -2.78 44.70
C LYS A 811 -43.40 -2.49 44.02
N GLU A 812 -43.97 -1.30 44.23
CA GLU A 812 -45.30 -0.96 43.72
C GLU A 812 -45.21 -0.01 42.51
N THR A 813 -44.37 1.02 42.63
CA THR A 813 -44.24 2.11 41.66
C THR A 813 -43.12 1.87 40.66
N GLY A 814 -42.10 1.09 41.02
CA GLY A 814 -40.90 0.90 40.23
C GLY A 814 -40.00 2.15 40.19
N GLU A 815 -40.21 3.13 41.07
CA GLU A 815 -39.29 4.25 41.27
C GLU A 815 -37.93 3.76 41.78
N LEU A 816 -36.87 4.48 41.40
CA LEU A 816 -35.49 4.15 41.80
C LEU A 816 -35.02 5.11 42.89
N SER A 817 -34.35 4.58 43.90
CA SER A 817 -33.72 5.35 44.98
C SER A 817 -32.34 4.81 45.34
N SER A 818 -31.62 5.52 46.21
CA SER A 818 -30.37 5.04 46.82
C SER A 818 -30.58 3.69 47.51
N ALA A 819 -29.60 2.79 47.37
CA ALA A 819 -29.55 1.52 48.07
C ALA A 819 -28.69 1.56 49.34
N GLN A 820 -28.12 2.71 49.69
CA GLN A 820 -27.12 2.87 50.75
C GLN A 820 -27.56 2.32 52.11
N ALA A 821 -28.86 2.32 52.41
CA ALA A 821 -29.40 1.79 53.67
C ALA A 821 -29.14 0.28 53.87
N TYR A 822 -28.82 -0.46 52.80
CA TYR A 822 -28.60 -1.91 52.82
C TYR A 822 -27.12 -2.31 52.79
N PHE A 823 -26.21 -1.34 52.74
CA PHE A 823 -24.77 -1.58 52.66
C PHE A 823 -24.03 -0.79 53.74
N ASP A 824 -22.99 -1.40 54.32
CA ASP A 824 -22.11 -0.78 55.32
C ASP A 824 -20.93 -0.02 54.69
N TYR A 825 -20.83 -0.05 53.36
CA TYR A 825 -19.90 0.73 52.54
C TYR A 825 -20.66 1.62 51.55
N ASP A 826 -19.99 2.63 51.02
CA ASP A 826 -20.57 3.57 50.06
C ASP A 826 -20.88 2.87 48.73
N VAL A 827 -22.16 2.86 48.34
CA VAL A 827 -22.67 2.29 47.09
C VAL A 827 -23.31 3.33 46.16
N ASP A 828 -23.46 4.58 46.62
CA ASP A 828 -24.05 5.68 45.84
C ASP A 828 -23.00 6.38 44.96
N LYS A 829 -22.12 5.57 44.35
CA LYS A 829 -20.98 5.97 43.55
C LYS A 829 -20.85 5.12 42.29
N PHE A 830 -20.21 5.67 41.27
CA PHE A 830 -19.75 4.91 40.12
C PHE A 830 -18.38 4.31 40.46
N SER A 831 -18.30 2.98 40.62
CA SER A 831 -17.04 2.29 40.91
C SER A 831 -16.91 0.91 40.23
N PHE A 832 -16.38 -0.09 40.95
CA PHE A 832 -16.04 -1.44 40.49
C PHE A 832 -17.26 -2.32 40.16
N ASP A 833 -18.49 -1.84 40.38
CA ASP A 833 -19.68 -2.44 39.76
C ASP A 833 -20.10 -1.64 38.54
N ALA A 834 -20.46 -0.37 38.72
CA ALA A 834 -21.13 0.46 37.73
C ALA A 834 -20.35 0.63 36.41
N PHE A 835 -19.02 0.52 36.41
CA PHE A 835 -18.25 0.67 35.17
C PHE A 835 -18.61 -0.36 34.10
N ARG A 836 -19.06 -1.56 34.49
CA ARG A 836 -19.40 -2.64 33.54
C ARG A 836 -20.64 -2.31 32.73
N VAL A 837 -21.48 -1.38 33.18
CA VAL A 837 -22.60 -0.85 32.39
C VAL A 837 -22.12 -0.34 31.03
N LEU A 838 -20.99 0.40 31.03
CA LEU A 838 -20.43 0.95 29.80
C LEU A 838 -20.01 -0.15 28.82
N TRP A 839 -19.42 -1.23 29.34
CA TRP A 839 -19.03 -2.39 28.55
C TRP A 839 -20.24 -3.21 28.06
N ARG A 840 -21.20 -3.53 28.93
CA ARG A 840 -22.41 -4.30 28.57
C ARG A 840 -23.25 -3.58 27.51
N VAL A 841 -23.40 -2.27 27.62
CA VAL A 841 -24.09 -1.47 26.62
C VAL A 841 -23.27 -1.36 25.33
N SER A 842 -21.94 -1.26 25.40
CA SER A 842 -21.07 -1.24 24.21
C SER A 842 -21.19 -2.54 23.40
N LEU A 843 -21.37 -3.70 24.03
CA LEU A 843 -21.66 -4.95 23.33
C LEU A 843 -22.98 -4.89 22.52
N ASP A 844 -24.05 -4.30 23.07
CA ASP A 844 -25.33 -4.16 22.35
C ASP A 844 -25.19 -3.20 21.14
N TYR A 845 -24.34 -2.19 21.26
CA TYR A 845 -23.97 -1.33 20.14
C TYR A 845 -23.15 -2.07 19.08
N GLN A 846 -22.11 -2.81 19.48
CA GLN A 846 -21.20 -3.49 18.55
C GLN A 846 -21.86 -4.68 17.84
N TRP A 847 -22.66 -5.47 18.54
CA TRP A 847 -23.27 -6.68 17.99
C TRP A 847 -24.57 -6.41 17.23
N PHE A 848 -25.36 -5.42 17.66
CA PHE A 848 -26.71 -5.19 17.13
C PHE A 848 -26.93 -3.78 16.58
N ASN A 849 -25.90 -2.92 16.57
CA ASN A 849 -26.00 -1.51 16.16
C ASN A 849 -27.16 -0.76 16.86
N SER A 850 -27.37 -1.07 18.13
CA SER A 850 -28.50 -0.58 18.92
C SER A 850 -28.46 0.94 19.10
N LEU A 851 -29.48 1.64 18.58
CA LEU A 851 -29.60 3.09 18.73
C LEU A 851 -29.75 3.50 20.21
N LYS A 852 -30.44 2.68 21.02
CA LYS A 852 -30.56 2.93 22.47
C LYS A 852 -29.21 2.82 23.17
N ALA A 853 -28.41 1.81 22.80
CA ALA A 853 -27.04 1.66 23.31
C ALA A 853 -26.20 2.90 23.04
N ARG A 854 -26.19 3.33 21.77
CA ARG A 854 -25.47 4.54 21.34
C ARG A 854 -25.96 5.78 22.09
N THR A 855 -27.26 5.97 22.22
CA THR A 855 -27.84 7.14 22.89
C THR A 855 -27.43 7.21 24.37
N TYR A 856 -27.51 6.08 25.07
CA TYR A 856 -27.10 6.00 26.46
C TYR A 856 -25.59 6.26 26.61
N LEU A 857 -24.76 5.58 25.82
CA LEU A 857 -23.31 5.75 25.89
C LEU A 857 -22.87 7.19 25.48
N ASP A 858 -23.53 7.82 24.50
CA ASP A 858 -23.28 9.22 24.13
C ASP A 858 -23.59 10.19 25.30
N SER A 859 -24.64 9.90 26.08
CA SER A 859 -24.98 10.74 27.25
C SER A 859 -23.93 10.67 28.35
N VAL A 860 -23.43 9.48 28.68
CA VAL A 860 -22.42 9.30 29.75
C VAL A 860 -21.01 9.69 29.30
N ASN A 861 -20.70 9.57 28.01
CA ASN A 861 -19.40 9.97 27.45
C ASN A 861 -19.11 11.45 27.63
N THR A 862 -20.13 12.31 27.62
CA THR A 862 -19.92 13.76 27.70
C THR A 862 -19.14 14.14 28.97
N TYR A 863 -19.53 13.59 30.12
CA TYR A 863 -18.84 13.81 31.39
C TYR A 863 -17.41 13.24 31.38
N LEU A 864 -17.25 11.99 30.93
CA LEU A 864 -15.95 11.30 30.90
C LEU A 864 -14.94 12.00 29.98
N ILE A 865 -15.38 12.45 28.81
CA ILE A 865 -14.53 13.15 27.84
C ILE A 865 -14.06 14.49 28.40
N GLU A 866 -14.96 15.26 29.03
CA GLU A 866 -14.60 16.53 29.65
C GLU A 866 -13.57 16.34 30.76
N GLN A 867 -13.78 15.32 31.61
CA GLN A 867 -12.85 14.99 32.68
C GLN A 867 -11.48 14.55 32.14
N TYR A 868 -11.45 13.65 31.16
CA TYR A 868 -10.18 13.19 30.57
C TYR A 868 -9.45 14.30 29.82
N LYS A 869 -10.16 15.20 29.14
CA LYS A 869 -9.54 16.38 28.48
C LYS A 869 -8.85 17.29 29.49
N LYS A 870 -9.46 17.46 30.68
CA LYS A 870 -8.96 18.32 31.74
C LYS A 870 -7.78 17.71 32.49
N GLU A 871 -7.92 16.47 32.97
CA GLU A 871 -6.99 15.86 33.93
C GLU A 871 -6.01 14.87 33.28
N LYS A 872 -6.27 14.44 32.03
CA LYS A 872 -5.50 13.41 31.28
C LYS A 872 -5.46 12.02 31.92
N THR A 873 -6.23 11.84 32.99
CA THR A 873 -6.52 10.56 33.64
C THR A 873 -8.00 10.51 34.00
N LEU A 874 -8.54 9.32 34.22
CA LEU A 874 -9.88 9.14 34.76
C LEU A 874 -9.81 8.50 36.15
N PRO A 875 -10.70 8.89 37.06
CA PRO A 875 -10.77 8.31 38.41
C PRO A 875 -11.38 6.90 38.40
N SER A 876 -11.02 6.09 39.37
CA SER A 876 -11.61 4.76 39.60
C SER A 876 -12.93 4.83 40.37
N GLU A 877 -13.14 5.88 41.16
CA GLU A 877 -14.37 6.07 41.95
C GLU A 877 -14.87 7.52 41.89
N ILE A 878 -16.15 7.68 41.55
CA ILE A 878 -16.81 8.98 41.42
C ILE A 878 -18.13 8.96 42.19
N ALA A 879 -18.30 9.87 43.15
CA ALA A 879 -19.57 10.04 43.84
C ALA A 879 -20.65 10.60 42.88
N SER A 880 -21.92 10.34 43.18
CA SER A 880 -23.04 10.84 42.37
C SER A 880 -23.03 12.37 42.18
N ASP A 881 -22.52 13.13 43.15
CA ASP A 881 -22.41 14.60 43.07
C ASP A 881 -21.19 15.11 42.24
N GLY A 882 -20.44 14.20 41.61
CA GLY A 882 -19.25 14.50 40.81
C GLY A 882 -17.95 14.61 41.61
N THR A 883 -17.99 14.39 42.94
CA THR A 883 -16.79 14.34 43.76
C THR A 883 -15.94 13.13 43.37
N VAL A 884 -14.67 13.38 43.04
CA VAL A 884 -13.70 12.31 42.78
C VAL A 884 -13.25 11.70 44.12
N ILE A 885 -13.64 10.45 44.36
CA ILE A 885 -13.31 9.72 45.59
C ILE A 885 -11.90 9.13 45.48
N ALA A 886 -11.62 8.44 44.37
CA ALA A 886 -10.33 7.77 44.12
C ALA A 886 -9.77 8.20 42.75
N LYS A 887 -8.58 8.79 42.75
CA LYS A 887 -7.94 9.36 41.55
C LYS A 887 -7.07 8.37 40.78
N ASP A 888 -6.70 7.25 41.42
CA ASP A 888 -5.87 6.23 40.83
C ASP A 888 -6.59 5.54 39.67
N ALA A 889 -5.97 5.53 38.50
CA ALA A 889 -6.50 4.83 37.35
C ALA A 889 -6.39 3.31 37.57
N ARG A 890 -7.52 2.61 37.50
CA ARG A 890 -7.62 1.16 37.64
C ARG A 890 -8.03 0.56 36.31
N LEU A 891 -7.29 -0.45 35.85
CA LEU A 891 -7.48 -1.05 34.51
C LEU A 891 -8.89 -1.62 34.34
N ALA A 892 -9.50 -2.11 35.42
CA ALA A 892 -10.88 -2.54 35.42
C ALA A 892 -11.83 -1.42 35.01
N VAL A 893 -11.83 -0.31 35.74
CA VAL A 893 -12.70 0.83 35.45
C VAL A 893 -12.36 1.47 34.10
N ASP A 894 -11.06 1.54 33.76
CA ASP A 894 -10.59 2.00 32.45
C ASP A 894 -11.14 1.16 31.29
N ALA A 895 -11.45 -0.13 31.50
CA ALA A 895 -12.07 -0.97 30.49
C ALA A 895 -13.48 -0.48 30.13
N GLY A 896 -14.26 -0.06 31.14
CA GLY A 896 -15.57 0.56 30.93
C GLY A 896 -15.45 1.89 30.19
N TYR A 897 -14.50 2.75 30.59
CA TYR A 897 -14.25 4.02 29.91
C TYR A 897 -13.84 3.83 28.45
N LEU A 898 -12.94 2.88 28.19
CA LEU A 898 -12.56 2.54 26.81
C LEU A 898 -13.78 2.08 26.02
N ALA A 899 -14.59 1.18 26.56
CA ALA A 899 -15.79 0.67 25.88
C ALA A 899 -16.77 1.79 25.51
N ALA A 900 -16.87 2.84 26.33
CA ALA A 900 -17.66 4.03 26.06
C ALA A 900 -16.99 4.94 25.01
N PHE A 901 -15.67 5.16 25.09
CA PHE A 901 -14.93 5.93 24.08
C PHE A 901 -14.90 5.27 22.70
N MET A 902 -15.05 3.95 22.65
CA MET A 902 -15.10 3.18 21.40
C MET A 902 -16.37 3.45 20.56
N ILE A 903 -17.34 4.24 21.05
CA ILE A 903 -18.38 4.76 20.16
C ILE A 903 -17.71 5.59 19.06
N LYS A 904 -18.16 5.39 17.83
CA LYS A 904 -17.52 5.89 16.60
C LYS A 904 -17.30 7.42 16.51
N ARG A 905 -17.83 8.23 17.44
CA ARG A 905 -17.57 9.68 17.53
C ARG A 905 -16.20 10.00 18.16
N ASP A 906 -15.71 9.14 19.04
CA ASP A 906 -14.55 9.42 19.90
C ASP A 906 -13.37 8.47 19.62
N ALA A 907 -13.29 7.95 18.40
CA ALA A 907 -12.30 6.99 17.90
C ALA A 907 -10.84 7.31 18.26
N LEU A 908 -10.43 8.57 18.07
CA LEU A 908 -9.06 9.03 18.34
C LEU A 908 -8.78 9.09 19.84
N LEU A 909 -9.79 9.44 20.64
CA LEU A 909 -9.70 9.41 22.09
C LEU A 909 -9.61 7.97 22.59
N ALA A 910 -10.43 7.06 22.06
CA ALA A 910 -10.35 5.64 22.37
C ALA A 910 -8.96 5.07 22.07
N LYS A 911 -8.34 5.47 20.95
CA LYS A 911 -6.98 5.07 20.60
C LYS A 911 -5.94 5.59 21.59
N ASP A 912 -5.92 6.89 21.83
CA ASP A 912 -4.98 7.50 22.79
C ASP A 912 -5.14 6.89 24.18
N PHE A 913 -6.38 6.65 24.60
CA PHE A 913 -6.69 6.00 25.87
C PHE A 913 -6.23 4.54 25.89
N PHE A 914 -6.47 3.78 24.81
CA PHE A 914 -6.06 2.39 24.70
C PHE A 914 -4.53 2.23 24.73
N GLU A 915 -3.81 3.05 23.96
CA GLU A 915 -2.35 3.04 23.93
C GLU A 915 -1.77 3.32 25.33
N LYS A 916 -2.32 4.30 26.06
CA LYS A 916 -1.84 4.66 27.39
C LYS A 916 -2.19 3.65 28.46
N GLN A 917 -3.42 3.13 28.47
CA GLN A 917 -3.88 2.28 29.56
C GLN A 917 -3.62 0.80 29.32
N PHE A 918 -3.68 0.31 28.09
CA PHE A 918 -3.64 -1.14 27.84
C PHE A 918 -2.40 -1.59 27.06
N VAL A 919 -1.80 -0.73 26.22
CA VAL A 919 -0.54 -1.06 25.55
C VAL A 919 0.65 -0.75 26.46
N GLN A 920 0.77 0.49 26.97
CA GLN A 920 1.91 0.89 27.80
C GLN A 920 1.97 0.20 29.17
N LYS A 921 0.81 -0.19 29.72
CA LYS A 921 0.74 -0.95 30.98
C LYS A 921 0.76 -2.47 30.76
N TYR A 922 0.89 -2.94 29.51
CA TYR A 922 1.19 -4.35 29.28
C TYR A 922 2.67 -4.58 29.55
N ASN A 923 2.96 -5.55 30.41
CA ASN A 923 4.30 -5.67 30.95
C ASN A 923 5.34 -6.12 29.89
N ASP A 924 6.61 -5.77 30.10
CA ASP A 924 7.70 -6.09 29.16
C ASP A 924 7.89 -7.60 28.93
N SER A 925 7.50 -8.44 29.88
CA SER A 925 7.58 -9.90 29.72
C SER A 925 6.47 -10.46 28.81
N GLY A 926 5.47 -9.65 28.48
CA GLY A 926 4.33 -10.03 27.67
C GLY A 926 3.45 -11.10 28.32
N GLU A 927 3.23 -11.00 29.64
CA GLU A 927 2.46 -11.97 30.42
C GLU A 927 1.19 -11.39 31.07
N TYR A 928 1.20 -10.15 31.55
CA TYR A 928 0.08 -9.54 32.31
C TYR A 928 0.05 -8.01 32.15
N TRP A 929 -1.06 -7.38 32.57
CA TRP A 929 -1.20 -5.93 32.62
C TRP A 929 -1.03 -5.38 34.04
N GLY A 930 -0.53 -4.15 34.14
CA GLY A 930 -0.33 -3.44 35.40
C GLY A 930 0.92 -3.89 36.17
N ASP A 931 1.04 -3.40 37.40
CA ASP A 931 2.23 -3.61 38.24
C ASP A 931 2.14 -4.91 39.07
N ASP A 932 0.95 -5.47 39.24
CA ASP A 932 0.71 -6.68 40.03
C ASP A 932 0.02 -7.77 39.20
N LYS A 933 0.74 -8.86 38.97
CA LYS A 933 0.25 -10.04 38.25
C LYS A 933 -0.83 -10.84 38.99
N TYR A 934 -1.01 -10.61 40.29
CA TYR A 934 -2.02 -11.29 41.10
C TYR A 934 -3.31 -10.49 41.26
N ASN A 935 -3.36 -9.26 40.73
CA ASN A 935 -4.57 -8.45 40.72
C ASN A 935 -5.59 -9.04 39.73
N TYR A 936 -6.46 -9.88 40.27
CA TYR A 936 -7.42 -10.69 39.54
C TYR A 936 -8.37 -9.85 38.67
N TYR A 937 -8.91 -8.78 39.25
CA TYR A 937 -9.97 -8.01 38.64
C TYR A 937 -9.45 -7.15 37.47
N ASP A 938 -8.34 -6.44 37.68
CA ASP A 938 -7.70 -5.65 36.63
C ASP A 938 -7.21 -6.54 35.48
N ALA A 939 -6.72 -7.75 35.77
CA ALA A 939 -6.26 -8.68 34.74
C ALA A 939 -7.38 -9.17 33.81
N ASN A 940 -8.58 -9.45 34.34
CA ASN A 940 -9.73 -9.85 33.52
C ASN A 940 -10.21 -8.71 32.63
N TRP A 941 -10.40 -7.53 33.22
CA TRP A 941 -10.97 -6.40 32.50
C TRP A 941 -9.99 -5.76 31.51
N ALA A 942 -8.69 -5.82 31.77
CA ALA A 942 -7.69 -5.46 30.76
C ALA A 942 -7.71 -6.39 29.54
N TRP A 943 -7.97 -7.69 29.77
CA TRP A 943 -8.16 -8.64 28.68
C TRP A 943 -9.43 -8.32 27.89
N PHE A 944 -10.56 -8.09 28.55
CA PHE A 944 -11.82 -7.74 27.88
C PHE A 944 -11.73 -6.43 27.10
N ALA A 945 -11.12 -5.39 27.66
CA ALA A 945 -10.86 -4.12 26.97
C ALA A 945 -10.05 -4.33 25.69
N THR A 946 -8.96 -5.11 25.80
CA THR A 946 -8.07 -5.40 24.66
C THR A 946 -8.77 -6.23 23.59
N ALA A 947 -9.52 -7.25 23.99
CA ALA A 947 -10.28 -8.11 23.08
C ALA A 947 -11.42 -7.34 22.39
N MET A 948 -12.11 -6.45 23.10
CA MET A 948 -13.13 -5.58 22.54
C MET A 948 -12.52 -4.61 21.52
N TYR A 949 -11.46 -3.89 21.91
CA TYR A 949 -10.79 -2.90 21.05
C TYR A 949 -10.25 -3.50 19.75
N ASN A 950 -9.71 -4.73 19.81
CA ASN A 950 -9.18 -5.44 18.65
C ASN A 950 -10.25 -6.21 17.84
N GLY A 951 -11.52 -6.17 18.26
CA GLY A 951 -12.62 -6.85 17.55
C GLY A 951 -12.65 -8.38 17.70
N ASN A 952 -12.01 -8.92 18.74
CA ASN A 952 -12.03 -10.36 19.06
C ASN A 952 -13.30 -10.80 19.81
N MET A 953 -14.07 -9.87 20.36
CA MET A 953 -15.32 -10.17 21.08
C MET A 953 -16.54 -10.18 20.14
N LYS A 954 -16.57 -11.14 19.22
CA LYS A 954 -17.68 -11.29 18.27
C LYS A 954 -18.91 -11.92 18.93
N ASN A 955 -20.09 -11.62 18.39
CA ASN A 955 -21.28 -12.42 18.65
C ASN A 955 -21.13 -13.77 17.94
N LEU A 956 -20.83 -14.83 18.69
CA LEU A 956 -20.64 -16.18 18.14
C LEU A 956 -21.97 -16.90 17.87
N PHE A 957 -23.08 -16.40 18.41
CA PHE A 957 -24.42 -16.99 18.23
C PHE A 957 -25.16 -16.42 17.01
N ALA A 958 -24.56 -15.48 16.28
CA ALA A 958 -25.18 -14.90 15.08
C ALA A 958 -25.42 -15.98 14.03
N VAL A 959 -26.69 -16.29 13.76
CA VAL A 959 -27.09 -17.16 12.64
C VAL A 959 -26.61 -16.49 11.35
N SER A 960 -25.78 -17.18 10.56
CA SER A 960 -25.33 -16.65 9.27
C SER A 960 -26.56 -16.40 8.38
N GLU A 961 -26.89 -15.13 8.14
CA GLU A 961 -27.82 -14.73 7.08
C GLU A 961 -27.22 -14.98 5.68
#